data_AF-A0A9P3ZEI1-F1
#
_entry.id   AF-A0A9P3ZEI1-F1
#
_cell.length_a   1.000
_cell.length_b   1.000
_cell.length_c   1.000
_cell.angle_alpha   90.00
_cell.angle_beta   90.00
_cell.angle_gamma   90.00
#
_symmetry.space_group_name_H-M   'P 1'
#
loop_
_entity.id
_entity.type
_entity.pdbx_description
1 polymer ?
#
loop_
_entity_poly.entity_id
_entity_poly.type
_entity_poly.pdbx_seq_one_letter_code
_entity_poly.pdbx_strand_id
1 'polypeptide(L)'
;MINRDNKKAITKKGMISNRLNKFSIRKYTVGTASILVGTTLIFGLGNQEAKAAENTSTENAKQDDATTSDNKEVVSETENNSTTENDSTNPIKKETNTDSQPEAKEESTTSSTQQQQNNVTATTETKPQNIEKENVKPSTDKTATEDTSVILEEKKAPNYTNNDVTTKPSTSEIQTKPTTPQESTNIENSQPQPTPSKVDNQVTDATNPKEPVNVSKEELKNNPEKLKKLVRNDNNTDRSTKPVATAPTSVAPKRLNAKMRFAVAQPAAVASNNVNDLITVTKQTIKVGDGKDNVAAAHDGKDIEYDTEFTIDNKVKKGDTMTINYDKNVIPSDLTDKNDPIDITDPSGEVIAKGTFDKATKQITYTFTDYVDKYEDIKARLTLYSYIDKQAVPNETSLNLTFATAGKETSQNVSVDYQDPMVHGDSNIQSIFTKLDENKQTIEQQIYVNPLKKTATNTKVDIAGSQVDDYGNIKLGNGSTIIDQNTEIKVYKVNPNQQLPQSNRIYDFSQYEDVTSQFDNKKSFSNNVATLDFGDINSAYIIKVVSKYTPTSDGELDIAQGTSMRTTDKYGYYNYAGYSNFIVTSNDTGGGDGTVKPEEKLYKIGDYVWEDVDKDGVQGTDSKEKPMANVLVTLTYPDGTTKSVRTDANGHYEFGGLKDGETYTVKFETPAGYLPTKVNGTTDGEKDSNGSSVTVKINGKDDMSLDTGFYKEPKYNLGDYVWEDTNKDGIQDANEPGIKDVKVTLKDSTGKVIGTTTTDASGKYKFTDLDNGNYTVEFETPAGYTPTVKNTTAEDKDSNGLTTTGVIKDADNMTLDSGFYKTPKYSLGDYVWYDSNKDGKQDSTEKGIKDVKVTLLNEKGEVIGTTKTDENGKYRFDNLDSGKYKVIFEKPAGLTQTVTNTTEDDKDADGGEVDVTITDHDDFTLDNGYFEEDTSDSDSDSDSDSDSDSDSDSDSDSDSDSDSDSDS
;
A
#
# COMPACT_ATOMS: atom_id res chain seq x y z
N MET A 1 -29.88 0.89 -62.62
CA MET A 1 -29.21 1.73 -63.65
C MET A 1 -28.44 2.83 -62.92
N ILE A 2 -27.11 2.90 -63.12
CA ILE A 2 -26.43 4.02 -63.85
C ILE A 2 -26.41 5.30 -62.98
N ASN A 3 -25.34 5.52 -62.18
CA ASN A 3 -24.12 6.31 -62.51
C ASN A 3 -24.25 7.81 -62.09
N ARG A 4 -23.21 8.60 -61.82
CA ARG A 4 -21.74 8.36 -61.80
C ARG A 4 -20.98 9.43 -60.98
N ASP A 5 -19.71 9.13 -60.74
CA ASP A 5 -18.53 10.02 -60.67
C ASP A 5 -18.60 11.39 -59.95
N ASN A 6 -17.62 11.60 -59.08
CA ASN A 6 -16.86 12.86 -59.15
C ASN A 6 -15.36 12.63 -58.87
N LYS A 7 -14.56 12.53 -59.94
CA LYS A 7 -13.09 12.60 -59.86
C LYS A 7 -12.64 14.04 -60.02
N LYS A 8 -11.69 14.49 -59.21
CA LYS A 8 -10.73 15.53 -59.62
C LYS A 8 -9.34 15.25 -59.04
N ALA A 9 -8.31 15.63 -59.80
CA ALA A 9 -6.92 15.33 -59.50
C ALA A 9 -6.12 16.64 -59.32
N ILE A 10 -4.98 16.54 -58.63
CA ILE A 10 -3.93 17.56 -58.59
C ILE A 10 -2.60 16.86 -58.88
N THR A 11 -1.77 17.46 -59.74
CA THR A 11 -0.55 16.81 -60.26
C THR A 11 0.66 17.75 -60.28
N LYS A 12 1.72 17.38 -59.54
CA LYS A 12 3.15 17.74 -59.68
C LYS A 12 3.58 19.22 -59.90
N LYS A 13 4.43 19.70 -58.96
CA LYS A 13 5.75 20.37 -59.17
C LYS A 13 6.41 20.55 -57.78
N GLY A 14 7.72 20.34 -57.53
CA GLY A 14 8.73 19.61 -58.31
C GLY A 14 10.20 19.90 -57.86
N MET A 15 11.02 18.83 -57.69
CA MET A 15 12.49 18.83 -57.44
C MET A 15 12.94 19.31 -56.02
N ILE A 16 14.13 18.98 -55.46
CA ILE A 16 15.40 18.37 -55.96
C ILE A 16 15.96 17.30 -54.97
N SER A 17 16.36 16.12 -55.50
CA SER A 17 17.58 15.27 -55.26
C SER A 17 18.54 15.49 -54.05
N ASN A 18 19.37 14.54 -53.56
CA ASN A 18 19.79 13.18 -54.02
C ASN A 18 20.59 12.40 -52.93
N ARG A 19 20.54 11.04 -52.89
CA ARG A 19 21.73 10.11 -52.86
C ARG A 19 21.37 8.65 -52.49
N LEU A 20 21.60 7.77 -53.47
CA LEU A 20 22.05 6.36 -53.42
C LEU A 20 22.26 5.67 -52.05
N ASN A 21 21.74 4.44 -51.92
CA ASN A 21 22.53 3.27 -52.31
C ASN A 21 21.68 2.08 -52.81
N LYS A 22 22.30 1.13 -53.50
CA LYS A 22 21.69 -0.12 -54.00
C LYS A 22 22.52 -1.31 -53.53
N PHE A 23 21.88 -2.43 -53.21
CA PHE A 23 22.16 -3.78 -53.77
C PHE A 23 21.27 -4.81 -53.06
N SER A 24 20.67 -5.72 -53.83
CA SER A 24 19.96 -6.89 -53.30
C SER A 24 20.28 -8.07 -54.20
N ILE A 25 20.81 -9.16 -53.62
CA ILE A 25 21.16 -10.37 -54.36
C ILE A 25 20.42 -11.54 -53.70
N ARG A 26 19.47 -12.13 -54.42
CA ARG A 26 18.93 -13.45 -54.08
C ARG A 26 19.92 -14.50 -54.59
N LYS A 27 20.25 -15.50 -53.77
CA LYS A 27 20.88 -16.74 -54.25
C LYS A 27 19.84 -17.85 -54.27
N TYR A 28 19.47 -18.29 -55.47
CA TYR A 28 19.09 -19.69 -55.69
C TYR A 28 20.37 -20.50 -55.85
N THR A 29 20.36 -21.78 -55.48
CA THR A 29 21.39 -22.74 -55.92
C THR A 29 20.73 -24.11 -56.04
N VAL A 30 20.98 -24.78 -57.17
CA VAL A 30 20.50 -26.13 -57.47
C VAL A 30 21.62 -26.92 -58.13
N GLY A 31 21.80 -28.16 -57.69
CA GLY A 31 22.27 -29.27 -58.53
C GLY A 31 23.73 -29.34 -59.01
N THR A 32 24.46 -30.30 -58.43
CA THR A 32 25.29 -31.31 -59.13
C THR A 32 26.72 -31.00 -59.64
N ALA A 33 27.49 -32.11 -59.71
CA ALA A 33 28.72 -32.38 -60.47
C ALA A 33 30.07 -31.87 -59.94
N SER A 34 30.92 -32.82 -59.55
CA SER A 34 32.34 -32.64 -59.21
C SER A 34 33.26 -33.00 -60.39
N ILE A 35 34.41 -32.33 -60.53
CA ILE A 35 35.58 -32.84 -61.28
C ILE A 35 36.84 -32.60 -60.43
N LEU A 36 37.79 -33.54 -60.49
CA LEU A 36 38.94 -33.65 -59.58
C LEU A 36 40.27 -33.78 -60.33
N VAL A 37 41.15 -32.79 -60.17
CA VAL A 37 42.60 -32.78 -60.46
C VAL A 37 43.19 -31.80 -59.43
N GLY A 38 44.14 -32.13 -58.55
CA GLY A 38 45.46 -32.73 -58.81
C GLY A 38 46.49 -31.59 -58.95
N THR A 39 47.34 -31.32 -57.97
CA THR A 39 48.57 -32.09 -57.75
C THR A 39 49.11 -32.03 -56.30
N THR A 40 49.79 -33.12 -55.94
CA THR A 40 50.41 -33.48 -54.67
C THR A 40 51.67 -32.67 -54.30
N LEU A 41 51.92 -32.46 -52.99
CA LEU A 41 53.19 -32.82 -52.35
C LEU A 41 52.95 -33.18 -50.85
N ILE A 42 53.89 -33.88 -50.20
CA ILE A 42 53.63 -34.66 -48.96
C ILE A 42 54.48 -34.22 -47.74
N PHE A 43 53.95 -34.50 -46.55
CA PHE A 43 54.37 -34.12 -45.19
C PHE A 43 55.62 -34.82 -44.61
N GLY A 44 56.15 -34.20 -43.55
CA GLY A 44 56.88 -34.83 -42.43
C GLY A 44 57.60 -33.76 -41.57
N LEU A 45 57.47 -33.68 -40.25
CA LEU A 45 56.73 -34.45 -39.22
C LEU A 45 55.92 -33.44 -38.35
N GLY A 46 54.81 -33.74 -37.66
CA GLY A 46 54.64 -34.69 -36.54
C GLY A 46 54.86 -33.96 -35.20
N ASN A 47 53.97 -34.00 -34.19
CA ASN A 47 52.74 -34.79 -34.04
C ASN A 47 51.78 -34.17 -32.97
N GLN A 48 50.50 -34.55 -32.98
CA GLN A 48 49.48 -34.37 -31.92
C GLN A 48 49.04 -32.92 -31.60
N GLU A 49 47.81 -32.52 -31.94
CA GLU A 49 46.50 -32.82 -31.30
C GLU A 49 46.19 -31.93 -30.08
N ALA A 50 45.33 -30.93 -30.29
CA ALA A 50 44.71 -30.14 -29.24
C ALA A 50 43.21 -30.45 -29.18
N LYS A 51 42.71 -30.86 -28.02
CA LYS A 51 41.27 -30.91 -27.73
C LYS A 51 40.89 -29.69 -26.88
N ALA A 52 39.78 -29.04 -27.23
CA ALA A 52 39.11 -28.12 -26.32
C ALA A 52 38.36 -28.93 -25.24
N ALA A 53 38.21 -28.35 -24.05
CA ALA A 53 37.39 -28.85 -22.96
C ALA A 53 36.76 -27.65 -22.22
N GLU A 54 35.61 -27.86 -21.59
CA GLU A 54 34.80 -26.79 -21.01
C GLU A 54 35.34 -26.32 -19.64
N ASN A 55 35.09 -25.05 -19.31
CA ASN A 55 35.29 -24.52 -17.96
C ASN A 55 33.97 -24.57 -17.19
N THR A 56 33.84 -25.49 -16.25
CA THR A 56 32.79 -25.48 -15.22
C THR A 56 33.43 -25.20 -13.87
N SER A 57 33.03 -24.11 -13.21
CA SER A 57 33.61 -23.69 -11.93
C SER A 57 32.97 -24.40 -10.75
N THR A 58 33.75 -24.95 -9.80
CA THR A 58 33.24 -25.33 -8.47
C THR A 58 34.33 -25.38 -7.39
N GLU A 59 34.09 -24.63 -6.32
CA GLU A 59 34.46 -24.87 -4.90
C GLU A 59 35.92 -25.11 -4.40
N ASN A 60 36.30 -24.22 -3.48
CA ASN A 60 36.78 -24.50 -2.10
C ASN A 60 38.25 -24.88 -1.77
N ALA A 61 38.96 -23.84 -1.31
CA ALA A 61 39.29 -23.62 0.13
C ALA A 61 40.70 -23.92 0.68
N LYS A 62 41.00 -23.17 1.76
CA LYS A 62 42.25 -23.09 2.56
C LYS A 62 43.40 -22.32 1.87
N GLN A 63 44.29 -21.62 2.59
CA GLN A 63 44.47 -21.49 4.05
C GLN A 63 45.01 -20.10 4.42
N ASP A 64 44.53 -19.50 5.51
CA ASP A 64 45.18 -18.38 6.22
C ASP A 64 45.48 -18.83 7.66
N ASP A 65 46.65 -18.46 8.19
CA ASP A 65 47.02 -18.63 9.60
C ASP A 65 48.20 -17.71 10.00
N ALA A 66 48.35 -17.45 11.31
CA ALA A 66 49.54 -16.90 11.99
C ALA A 66 50.15 -15.53 11.53
N THR A 67 49.52 -14.45 11.99
CA THR A 67 50.10 -13.33 12.79
C THR A 67 51.61 -12.99 12.80
N THR A 68 51.85 -11.67 13.00
CA THR A 68 52.95 -11.00 13.75
C THR A 68 54.36 -10.77 13.15
N SER A 69 54.63 -9.49 12.90
CA SER A 69 55.71 -8.67 13.51
C SER A 69 57.22 -8.93 13.25
N ASP A 70 57.81 -7.90 12.62
CA ASP A 70 58.91 -7.07 13.16
C ASP A 70 60.41 -7.39 12.98
N ASN A 71 61.07 -6.38 12.36
CA ASN A 71 62.39 -5.79 12.69
C ASN A 71 63.74 -6.40 12.22
N LYS A 72 64.41 -5.57 11.40
CA LYS A 72 65.82 -5.07 11.49
C LYS A 72 67.02 -6.04 11.47
N GLU A 73 67.88 -5.79 10.48
CA GLU A 73 69.19 -5.13 10.70
C GLU A 73 69.18 -3.81 9.87
N VAL A 74 69.70 -2.64 10.29
CA VAL A 74 71.00 -2.23 10.88
C VAL A 74 72.10 -2.16 9.79
N VAL A 75 72.92 -1.10 9.63
CA VAL A 75 73.10 0.15 10.42
C VAL A 75 72.26 1.33 9.82
N SER A 76 72.64 2.61 9.60
CA SER A 76 73.86 3.44 9.78
C SER A 76 73.55 4.93 10.08
N GLU A 77 74.59 5.70 10.40
CA GLU A 77 74.61 7.17 10.60
C GLU A 77 74.99 7.88 9.26
N THR A 78 74.44 9.04 8.85
CA THR A 78 74.50 10.45 9.35
C THR A 78 75.73 11.23 8.85
N GLU A 79 75.58 12.16 7.87
CA GLU A 79 75.83 13.61 8.03
C GLU A 79 75.72 14.47 6.74
N ASN A 80 75.10 15.64 6.91
CA ASN A 80 75.36 16.98 6.34
C ASN A 80 75.87 17.24 4.89
N ASN A 81 75.03 17.98 4.17
CA ASN A 81 75.29 19.32 3.61
C ASN A 81 76.06 19.53 2.27
N SER A 82 75.27 19.91 1.26
CA SER A 82 75.49 20.94 0.23
C SER A 82 76.90 21.26 -0.31
N THR A 83 77.06 20.96 -1.61
CA THR A 83 77.69 21.81 -2.66
C THR A 83 79.07 22.45 -2.41
N THR A 84 80.05 22.00 -3.20
CA THR A 84 81.10 22.87 -3.75
C THR A 84 81.14 22.78 -5.28
N GLU A 85 81.18 23.94 -5.92
CA GLU A 85 81.58 24.11 -7.32
C GLU A 85 83.13 24.10 -7.42
N ASN A 86 83.82 24.29 -8.56
CA ASN A 86 83.42 24.57 -9.94
C ASN A 86 84.61 24.14 -10.85
N ASP A 87 84.39 23.68 -12.08
CA ASP A 87 85.41 23.77 -13.14
C ASP A 87 84.78 23.73 -14.54
N SER A 88 85.47 24.32 -15.53
CA SER A 88 84.90 24.73 -16.82
C SER A 88 85.48 23.98 -18.02
N THR A 89 84.69 23.73 -19.08
CA THR A 89 84.88 24.37 -20.41
C THR A 89 84.03 23.76 -21.55
N ASN A 90 83.38 24.67 -22.32
CA ASN A 90 83.05 24.60 -23.75
C ASN A 90 82.13 23.47 -24.33
N PRO A 91 81.48 23.72 -25.50
CA PRO A 91 80.17 23.16 -25.78
C PRO A 91 80.12 22.30 -27.05
N ILE A 92 80.14 20.97 -26.93
CA ILE A 92 80.06 20.06 -28.09
C ILE A 92 79.19 18.82 -27.80
N LYS A 93 77.92 18.87 -28.26
CA LYS A 93 77.08 17.78 -28.81
C LYS A 93 75.66 18.33 -29.09
N LYS A 94 75.02 18.22 -30.28
CA LYS A 94 75.13 17.29 -31.42
C LYS A 94 74.66 15.87 -30.99
N GLU A 95 73.69 15.20 -31.62
CA GLU A 95 73.19 15.27 -33.00
C GLU A 95 71.65 15.11 -33.12
N THR A 96 71.05 15.85 -34.06
CA THR A 96 69.84 15.43 -34.80
C THR A 96 70.22 14.40 -35.86
N ASN A 97 69.27 13.55 -36.31
CA ASN A 97 69.13 12.95 -37.66
C ASN A 97 68.18 11.73 -37.59
N THR A 98 67.32 11.36 -38.57
CA THR A 98 66.62 12.02 -39.71
C THR A 98 65.52 11.00 -40.16
N ASP A 99 64.74 11.01 -41.25
CA ASP A 99 64.51 11.78 -42.51
C ASP A 99 63.10 11.36 -43.03
N SER A 100 62.35 12.00 -43.94
CA SER A 100 62.47 13.24 -44.73
C SER A 100 61.07 13.83 -45.01
N GLN A 101 61.01 15.12 -45.39
CA GLN A 101 59.95 15.72 -46.22
C GLN A 101 60.60 16.44 -47.42
N PRO A 102 59.97 16.42 -48.60
CA PRO A 102 59.92 17.63 -49.45
C PRO A 102 58.52 17.85 -50.08
N GLU A 103 58.12 19.04 -50.53
CA GLU A 103 58.73 20.38 -50.40
C GLU A 103 57.78 21.26 -49.55
N ALA A 104 57.05 22.34 -49.88
CA ALA A 104 56.97 23.46 -50.85
C ALA A 104 55.82 24.38 -50.34
N LYS A 105 55.60 25.67 -50.70
CA LYS A 105 56.33 26.85 -51.24
C LYS A 105 55.37 28.07 -51.03
N GLU A 106 55.70 29.36 -51.12
CA GLU A 106 56.89 30.08 -51.58
C GLU A 106 56.98 31.48 -50.88
N GLU A 107 58.17 31.84 -50.38
CA GLU A 107 58.92 33.13 -50.53
C GLU A 107 58.27 34.54 -50.42
N SER A 108 58.98 35.63 -50.01
CA SER A 108 60.22 35.80 -49.21
C SER A 108 60.58 37.30 -48.96
N THR A 109 61.06 37.66 -47.73
CA THR A 109 62.15 38.64 -47.35
C THR A 109 62.19 40.09 -47.91
N THR A 110 62.79 41.11 -47.25
CA THR A 110 64.25 41.38 -47.05
C THR A 110 64.51 42.67 -46.23
N SER A 111 65.78 43.02 -45.92
CA SER A 111 66.21 44.35 -45.42
C SER A 111 67.72 44.64 -45.58
N SER A 112 68.09 45.93 -45.59
CA SER A 112 69.43 46.57 -45.50
C SER A 112 70.26 46.83 -46.79
N THR A 113 70.89 48.03 -46.83
CA THR A 113 71.80 48.58 -47.87
C THR A 113 71.26 48.76 -49.31
N GLN A 114 71.50 49.87 -50.04
CA GLN A 114 72.02 51.19 -49.66
C GLN A 114 71.70 52.25 -50.75
N GLN A 115 70.75 53.18 -50.52
CA GLN A 115 70.87 54.59 -50.92
C GLN A 115 69.74 55.49 -50.37
N GLN A 116 69.96 56.80 -50.51
CA GLN A 116 69.06 57.89 -50.14
C GLN A 116 67.95 58.07 -51.19
N GLN A 117 66.88 58.80 -50.80
CA GLN A 117 65.96 59.54 -51.70
C GLN A 117 65.07 58.68 -52.64
N ASN A 118 63.83 59.04 -52.97
CA ASN A 118 62.93 60.10 -52.48
C ASN A 118 61.49 59.56 -52.61
N ASN A 119 60.61 59.72 -51.62
CA ASN A 119 59.85 60.96 -51.38
C ASN A 119 58.99 61.41 -52.58
N VAL A 120 57.93 60.65 -52.85
CA VAL A 120 56.65 61.13 -53.38
C VAL A 120 55.57 60.42 -52.53
N THR A 121 54.99 61.01 -51.49
CA THR A 121 54.92 62.44 -51.10
C THR A 121 54.07 63.26 -52.08
N ALA A 122 52.82 62.83 -52.18
CA ALA A 122 51.63 63.62 -52.44
C ALA A 122 50.57 63.14 -51.42
N THR A 123 50.70 63.38 -50.10
CA THR A 123 50.58 64.66 -49.38
C THR A 123 49.39 65.51 -49.81
N THR A 124 48.23 65.13 -49.29
CA THR A 124 47.24 66.02 -48.63
C THR A 124 46.50 65.12 -47.62
N GLU A 125 46.59 65.27 -46.29
CA GLU A 125 46.37 66.49 -45.49
C GLU A 125 45.10 67.22 -45.98
N THR A 126 43.95 67.18 -45.30
CA THR A 126 43.65 66.83 -43.90
C THR A 126 42.21 66.33 -43.77
N LYS A 127 41.89 65.51 -42.75
CA LYS A 127 40.68 65.63 -41.89
C LYS A 127 40.43 64.45 -40.93
N PRO A 128 40.04 64.73 -39.67
CA PRO A 128 38.87 64.11 -39.05
C PRO A 128 37.59 64.89 -39.42
N GLN A 129 36.41 64.32 -39.11
CA GLN A 129 35.07 64.96 -39.13
C GLN A 129 34.51 65.50 -40.47
N ASN A 130 33.35 64.98 -40.87
CA ASN A 130 32.30 65.73 -41.58
C ASN A 130 30.96 65.07 -41.17
N ILE A 131 29.87 65.76 -40.86
CA ILE A 131 29.54 67.20 -40.88
C ILE A 131 29.04 67.54 -39.45
N GLU A 132 29.75 68.33 -38.64
CA GLU A 132 29.82 69.81 -38.59
C GLU A 132 28.76 70.41 -37.64
N LYS A 133 28.90 71.70 -37.30
CA LYS A 133 28.30 72.35 -36.14
C LYS A 133 26.97 73.06 -36.43
N GLU A 134 26.09 73.02 -35.42
CA GLU A 134 25.47 74.19 -34.75
C GLU A 134 25.06 75.42 -35.60
N ASN A 135 23.73 75.70 -35.63
CA ASN A 135 23.10 76.99 -35.98
C ASN A 135 23.25 77.49 -37.45
N VAL A 136 22.33 78.25 -38.06
CA VAL A 136 21.19 79.06 -37.55
C VAL A 136 19.91 78.85 -38.39
N LYS A 137 18.75 79.08 -37.76
CA LYS A 137 17.44 79.55 -38.29
C LYS A 137 17.49 80.39 -39.60
N PRO A 138 16.39 80.52 -40.41
CA PRO A 138 15.15 81.12 -39.90
C PRO A 138 13.78 80.74 -40.55
N SER A 139 12.75 81.34 -39.94
CA SER A 139 11.44 81.74 -40.50
C SER A 139 10.26 80.74 -40.52
N THR A 140 9.20 81.16 -39.81
CA THR A 140 7.75 81.03 -40.13
C THR A 140 7.16 79.66 -40.51
N ASP A 141 6.03 79.21 -39.93
CA ASP A 141 4.94 79.99 -39.32
C ASP A 141 4.08 79.12 -38.34
N LYS A 142 3.54 79.73 -37.27
CA LYS A 142 2.27 79.42 -36.53
C LYS A 142 1.95 77.98 -36.01
N THR A 143 1.38 77.76 -34.81
CA THR A 143 1.13 78.61 -33.60
C THR A 143 0.74 77.74 -32.38
N ALA A 144 0.79 78.34 -31.17
CA ALA A 144 -0.18 78.29 -30.05
C ALA A 144 -1.08 77.03 -29.87
N THR A 145 -1.01 76.25 -28.78
CA THR A 145 -1.42 76.50 -27.37
C THR A 145 -2.92 76.54 -27.09
N GLU A 146 -3.30 75.89 -25.98
CA GLU A 146 -4.54 76.07 -25.18
C GLU A 146 -5.86 75.62 -25.86
N ASP A 147 -6.78 74.92 -25.18
CA ASP A 147 -7.58 75.35 -24.02
C ASP A 147 -8.39 76.63 -24.27
N THR A 148 -9.66 76.51 -24.65
CA THR A 148 -10.74 76.96 -23.76
C THR A 148 -12.13 76.52 -24.19
N SER A 149 -12.87 76.11 -23.17
CA SER A 149 -14.31 75.95 -23.04
C SER A 149 -15.22 76.97 -23.76
N VAL A 150 -16.30 76.41 -24.34
CA VAL A 150 -17.71 76.90 -24.26
C VAL A 150 -18.05 78.26 -24.87
N ILE A 151 -18.99 78.25 -25.84
CA ILE A 151 -19.99 79.31 -26.06
C ILE A 151 -21.27 78.74 -26.70
N LEU A 152 -22.38 79.37 -26.33
CA LEU A 152 -23.79 79.43 -26.80
C LEU A 152 -24.10 79.03 -28.29
N GLU A 153 -25.33 78.70 -28.74
CA GLU A 153 -26.69 78.94 -28.20
C GLU A 153 -27.83 78.10 -28.87
N GLU A 154 -29.05 78.17 -28.29
CA GLU A 154 -30.40 78.04 -28.90
C GLU A 154 -30.97 76.74 -29.58
N LYS A 155 -31.99 76.17 -28.89
CA LYS A 155 -33.36 75.80 -29.35
C LYS A 155 -33.70 74.45 -30.06
N LYS A 156 -34.64 73.74 -29.38
CA LYS A 156 -35.62 72.69 -29.79
C LYS A 156 -35.04 71.29 -30.12
N ALA A 157 -35.33 70.19 -29.38
CA ALA A 157 -36.60 69.59 -28.85
C ALA A 157 -37.40 68.79 -29.92
N PRO A 158 -38.17 67.72 -29.57
CA PRO A 158 -38.51 67.17 -28.23
C PRO A 158 -37.74 65.86 -27.87
N ASN A 159 -37.29 65.60 -26.64
CA ASN A 159 -37.99 65.35 -25.34
C ASN A 159 -38.38 63.87 -25.13
N TYR A 160 -38.31 63.27 -23.93
CA TYR A 160 -38.06 63.81 -22.57
C TYR A 160 -37.40 62.75 -21.64
N THR A 161 -36.37 63.14 -20.87
CA THR A 161 -36.03 62.75 -19.46
C THR A 161 -35.97 61.26 -19.02
N ASN A 162 -35.25 60.80 -17.98
CA ASN A 162 -34.43 61.40 -16.90
C ASN A 162 -33.40 60.31 -16.48
N ASN A 163 -32.09 60.57 -16.39
CA ASN A 163 -31.30 61.05 -15.23
C ASN A 163 -30.46 59.96 -14.53
N ASP A 164 -29.36 60.44 -13.95
CA ASP A 164 -28.36 59.73 -13.14
C ASP A 164 -28.69 59.84 -11.62
N VAL A 165 -27.73 59.49 -10.75
CA VAL A 165 -27.60 59.78 -9.30
C VAL A 165 -28.04 58.67 -8.33
N THR A 166 -27.19 58.50 -7.31
CA THR A 166 -27.26 57.54 -6.20
C THR A 166 -28.18 57.96 -5.04
N THR A 167 -28.44 57.00 -4.14
CA THR A 167 -28.84 57.10 -2.69
C THR A 167 -30.23 56.62 -2.26
N LYS A 168 -30.24 55.38 -1.71
CA LYS A 168 -31.06 54.93 -0.56
C LYS A 168 -32.61 54.80 -0.82
N PRO A 169 -33.42 54.40 0.19
CA PRO A 169 -33.79 53.02 0.51
C PRO A 169 -35.26 52.64 0.15
N SER A 170 -35.73 51.55 0.77
CA SER A 170 -37.06 50.93 0.75
C SER A 170 -37.21 49.87 -0.33
N THR A 171 -37.30 48.56 -0.03
CA THR A 171 -38.30 47.85 0.78
C THR A 171 -39.74 48.22 0.42
N SER A 172 -40.31 47.45 -0.50
CA SER A 172 -41.63 46.84 -0.29
C SER A 172 -41.38 45.34 -0.09
N GLU A 173 -41.81 44.65 0.96
CA GLU A 173 -43.11 44.59 1.63
C GLU A 173 -44.13 43.65 0.94
N ILE A 174 -44.89 42.80 1.66
CA ILE A 174 -44.71 42.26 3.04
C ILE A 174 -45.70 41.09 3.29
N GLN A 175 -45.42 40.21 4.27
CA GLN A 175 -46.40 39.36 5.03
C GLN A 175 -47.24 38.33 4.22
N THR A 176 -48.04 37.40 4.80
CA THR A 176 -48.08 36.60 6.07
C THR A 176 -48.89 35.31 5.72
N LYS A 177 -49.33 34.36 6.57
CA LYS A 177 -49.47 34.21 8.04
C LYS A 177 -49.68 32.73 8.42
N PRO A 178 -49.34 32.28 9.64
CA PRO A 178 -49.97 31.10 10.25
C PRO A 178 -51.32 31.45 10.94
N THR A 179 -52.41 30.75 10.61
CA THR A 179 -53.55 30.50 11.53
C THR A 179 -54.51 29.40 11.04
N THR A 180 -54.88 28.48 11.93
CA THR A 180 -56.11 27.66 11.98
C THR A 180 -57.27 28.49 12.62
N PRO A 181 -58.50 27.97 12.87
CA PRO A 181 -59.20 26.76 12.39
C PRO A 181 -60.65 27.01 11.86
N GLN A 182 -61.32 25.95 11.38
CA GLN A 182 -62.76 25.56 11.49
C GLN A 182 -63.26 24.89 10.19
N GLU A 183 -64.31 24.06 10.13
CA GLU A 183 -64.94 23.08 11.05
C GLU A 183 -66.13 22.44 10.27
N SER A 184 -66.61 21.26 10.70
CA SER A 184 -67.71 20.47 10.09
C SER A 184 -67.38 19.81 8.73
N THR A 185 -67.86 18.61 8.37
CA THR A 185 -69.03 17.85 8.86
C THR A 185 -68.76 16.33 9.04
N ASN A 186 -69.61 15.70 9.86
CA ASN A 186 -70.11 14.32 9.80
C ASN A 186 -69.17 13.11 9.93
N ILE A 187 -69.01 12.71 11.20
CA ILE A 187 -69.10 11.36 11.78
C ILE A 187 -69.75 10.24 10.90
N GLU A 188 -69.17 9.03 11.00
CA GLU A 188 -69.80 7.75 11.41
C GLU A 188 -69.65 6.47 10.51
N ASN A 189 -69.01 5.47 11.15
CA ASN A 189 -69.30 4.02 11.17
C ASN A 189 -69.15 3.04 9.98
N SER A 190 -68.38 1.98 10.30
CA SER A 190 -68.67 0.55 10.09
C SER A 190 -68.41 -0.19 8.76
N GLN A 191 -68.15 -1.48 8.97
CA GLN A 191 -68.15 -2.67 8.10
C GLN A 191 -69.26 -2.69 7.01
N PRO A 192 -69.11 -3.42 5.87
CA PRO A 192 -68.86 -4.88 5.95
C PRO A 192 -68.08 -5.60 4.82
N GLN A 193 -67.69 -6.83 5.15
CA GLN A 193 -67.42 -7.96 4.25
C GLN A 193 -68.76 -8.46 3.65
N PRO A 194 -68.90 -8.70 2.33
CA PRO A 194 -68.86 -10.11 1.89
C PRO A 194 -68.30 -10.43 0.48
N THR A 195 -67.74 -11.64 0.42
CA THR A 195 -67.57 -12.60 -0.70
C THR A 195 -68.86 -12.84 -1.52
N PRO A 196 -68.85 -13.44 -2.75
CA PRO A 196 -68.50 -14.88 -2.89
C PRO A 196 -68.01 -15.46 -4.26
N SER A 197 -67.71 -16.76 -4.20
CA SER A 197 -67.86 -17.81 -5.23
C SER A 197 -66.70 -18.21 -6.15
N LYS A 198 -66.19 -19.42 -5.88
CA LYS A 198 -65.38 -20.33 -6.73
C LYS A 198 -66.12 -20.77 -8.01
N VAL A 199 -65.35 -21.30 -8.97
CA VAL A 199 -65.56 -22.65 -9.56
C VAL A 199 -64.19 -23.37 -9.62
N ASP A 200 -64.15 -24.70 -9.42
CA ASP A 200 -62.93 -25.53 -9.37
C ASP A 200 -62.76 -26.44 -10.61
N ASN A 201 -61.51 -26.77 -10.99
CA ASN A 201 -60.97 -28.13 -11.21
C ASN A 201 -59.59 -28.08 -11.93
N GLN A 202 -58.49 -28.54 -11.29
CA GLN A 202 -57.85 -29.88 -11.41
C GLN A 202 -56.98 -30.07 -12.69
N VAL A 203 -55.82 -30.74 -12.73
CA VAL A 203 -54.81 -31.34 -11.79
C VAL A 203 -53.60 -31.74 -12.71
N THR A 204 -52.29 -31.69 -12.41
CA THR A 204 -51.44 -32.14 -11.28
C THR A 204 -50.22 -31.22 -11.01
N ASP A 205 -49.68 -31.30 -9.80
CA ASP A 205 -48.26 -31.35 -9.34
C ASP A 205 -47.06 -31.08 -10.30
N ALA A 206 -45.92 -30.53 -9.84
CA ALA A 206 -45.62 -29.83 -8.57
C ALA A 206 -44.25 -29.10 -8.56
N THR A 207 -44.21 -27.94 -7.88
CA THR A 207 -43.05 -27.27 -7.24
C THR A 207 -41.88 -26.73 -8.09
N ASN A 208 -41.41 -25.53 -7.67
CA ASN A 208 -40.38 -24.69 -8.32
C ASN A 208 -39.15 -24.52 -7.36
N PRO A 209 -38.17 -23.60 -7.52
CA PRO A 209 -36.79 -23.82 -7.10
C PRO A 209 -36.46 -23.17 -5.74
N LYS A 210 -35.19 -23.23 -5.31
CA LYS A 210 -34.67 -22.43 -4.18
C LYS A 210 -33.29 -21.84 -4.41
N GLU A 211 -33.26 -20.53 -4.26
CA GLU A 211 -32.12 -19.66 -3.95
C GLU A 211 -32.70 -18.47 -3.13
N PRO A 212 -31.89 -17.64 -2.46
CA PRO A 212 -30.59 -17.88 -1.83
C PRO A 212 -30.74 -17.70 -0.30
N VAL A 213 -29.67 -17.34 0.42
CA VAL A 213 -29.62 -16.17 1.36
C VAL A 213 -28.22 -16.07 2.00
N ASN A 214 -27.73 -14.85 2.13
CA ASN A 214 -26.47 -14.49 2.79
C ASN A 214 -26.76 -13.89 4.18
N VAL A 215 -25.86 -14.08 5.17
CA VAL A 215 -26.05 -13.57 6.55
C VAL A 215 -24.76 -12.91 7.06
N SER A 216 -24.90 -11.70 7.62
CA SER A 216 -23.81 -10.86 8.12
C SER A 216 -23.38 -11.19 9.56
N LYS A 217 -22.40 -10.46 10.09
CA LYS A 217 -21.44 -10.97 11.10
C LYS A 217 -21.71 -10.54 12.55
N GLU A 218 -22.88 -9.96 12.84
CA GLU A 218 -23.06 -9.10 14.03
C GLU A 218 -24.20 -9.52 14.98
N GLU A 219 -24.31 -10.82 15.30
CA GLU A 219 -25.24 -11.28 16.35
C GLU A 219 -24.70 -12.41 17.26
N LEU A 220 -23.42 -12.79 17.13
CA LEU A 220 -22.80 -13.89 17.90
C LEU A 220 -21.91 -13.41 19.06
N LYS A 221 -22.49 -12.58 19.94
CA LYS A 221 -21.97 -12.29 21.29
C LYS A 221 -23.09 -12.33 22.33
N ASN A 222 -23.43 -13.52 22.84
CA ASN A 222 -23.70 -13.80 24.27
C ASN A 222 -24.17 -15.24 24.53
N ASN A 223 -23.91 -15.73 25.76
CA ASN A 223 -24.43 -16.94 26.42
C ASN A 223 -24.01 -18.34 25.87
N PRO A 224 -23.11 -19.09 26.55
CA PRO A 224 -22.52 -20.35 26.05
C PRO A 224 -23.16 -21.65 26.58
N GLU A 225 -24.46 -21.90 26.35
CA GLU A 225 -25.16 -23.14 26.80
C GLU A 225 -26.07 -23.76 25.71
N LYS A 226 -25.49 -24.11 24.55
CA LYS A 226 -26.26 -24.86 23.51
C LYS A 226 -25.49 -25.83 22.58
N LEU A 227 -24.25 -26.21 22.91
CA LEU A 227 -23.48 -27.21 22.13
C LEU A 227 -23.34 -28.58 22.84
N LYS A 228 -24.31 -28.95 23.68
CA LYS A 228 -24.38 -30.25 24.39
C LYS A 228 -25.75 -30.93 24.26
N LYS A 229 -26.23 -31.16 23.03
CA LYS A 229 -27.41 -32.03 22.81
C LYS A 229 -27.50 -32.67 21.42
N LEU A 230 -26.49 -33.45 21.06
CA LEU A 230 -26.54 -34.50 20.02
C LEU A 230 -25.72 -35.71 20.51
N VAL A 231 -26.11 -36.92 20.10
CA VAL A 231 -25.54 -38.24 20.47
C VAL A 231 -25.77 -38.71 21.92
N ARG A 232 -26.86 -39.46 22.12
CA ARG A 232 -26.98 -40.75 22.85
C ARG A 232 -28.47 -41.16 22.92
N ASN A 233 -28.83 -42.44 23.04
CA ASN A 233 -28.02 -43.67 23.11
C ASN A 233 -28.15 -44.43 21.75
N ASP A 234 -28.19 -45.74 21.49
CA ASP A 234 -28.05 -47.07 22.16
C ASP A 234 -27.82 -48.13 21.01
N ASN A 235 -27.59 -49.45 21.12
CA ASN A 235 -27.35 -50.40 22.22
C ASN A 235 -26.56 -51.64 21.68
N ASN A 236 -25.68 -52.24 22.49
CA ASN A 236 -25.10 -53.61 22.33
C ASN A 236 -24.27 -53.95 21.05
N THR A 237 -23.30 -54.89 21.05
CA THR A 237 -22.84 -55.85 22.08
C THR A 237 -21.33 -56.17 21.98
N ASP A 238 -20.66 -56.24 23.15
CA ASP A 238 -19.52 -57.12 23.56
C ASP A 238 -18.12 -57.15 22.84
N ARG A 239 -17.10 -57.49 23.66
CA ARG A 239 -15.65 -57.78 23.43
C ARG A 239 -14.77 -56.62 22.88
N SER A 240 -13.90 -55.98 23.69
CA SER A 240 -12.67 -56.46 24.39
C SER A 240 -11.51 -56.73 23.40
N THR A 241 -10.29 -56.16 23.53
CA THR A 241 -9.51 -55.79 24.75
C THR A 241 -8.76 -54.43 24.68
N LYS A 242 -8.43 -53.86 25.85
CA LYS A 242 -7.34 -52.85 26.10
C LYS A 242 -5.93 -53.54 26.12
N PRO A 243 -4.74 -52.90 26.35
CA PRO A 243 -4.43 -51.59 26.99
C PRO A 243 -3.35 -50.70 26.22
N VAL A 244 -3.25 -49.37 26.45
CA VAL A 244 -2.17 -48.61 27.20
C VAL A 244 -0.79 -48.56 26.47
N ALA A 245 -0.01 -47.46 26.35
CA ALA A 245 0.32 -46.42 27.35
C ALA A 245 0.77 -45.02 26.83
N THR A 246 0.61 -44.01 27.71
CA THR A 246 1.48 -42.83 28.01
C THR A 246 2.27 -42.06 26.94
N ALA A 247 2.11 -40.73 26.96
CA ALA A 247 3.18 -39.75 26.71
C ALA A 247 3.70 -39.19 28.05
N PRO A 248 4.92 -38.60 28.09
CA PRO A 248 5.13 -37.43 28.96
C PRO A 248 6.13 -36.35 28.45
N THR A 249 5.67 -35.09 28.44
CA THR A 249 6.39 -33.83 28.80
C THR A 249 7.72 -33.40 28.11
N SER A 250 8.01 -32.10 28.24
CA SER A 250 9.04 -31.33 27.53
C SER A 250 10.32 -31.06 28.34
N VAL A 251 11.43 -30.80 27.62
CA VAL A 251 12.54 -29.92 28.04
C VAL A 251 13.26 -29.36 26.82
N ALA A 252 13.86 -28.17 26.95
CA ALA A 252 14.65 -27.48 25.93
C ALA A 252 15.72 -26.59 26.60
N PRO A 253 16.71 -26.01 25.89
CA PRO A 253 17.17 -26.28 24.53
C PRO A 253 18.67 -26.70 24.46
N LYS A 254 19.14 -27.19 23.31
CA LYS A 254 20.57 -27.16 22.93
C LYS A 254 20.72 -26.72 21.47
N ARG A 255 21.82 -26.00 21.16
CA ARG A 255 22.01 -25.27 19.89
C ARG A 255 22.46 -26.16 18.73
N LEU A 256 22.03 -25.73 17.54
CA LEU A 256 22.51 -25.97 16.17
C LEU A 256 23.55 -27.07 15.91
N ASN A 257 23.24 -27.91 14.93
CA ASN A 257 24.11 -28.02 13.74
C ASN A 257 23.29 -28.42 12.49
N ALA A 258 22.56 -27.45 11.93
CA ALA A 258 21.71 -27.67 10.77
C ALA A 258 22.51 -27.52 9.45
N LYS A 259 22.99 -28.64 8.88
CA LYS A 259 23.34 -28.67 7.46
C LYS A 259 22.06 -28.61 6.63
N MET A 260 21.60 -27.40 6.31
CA MET A 260 20.49 -27.20 5.37
C MET A 260 20.88 -27.71 3.99
N ARG A 261 20.47 -28.93 3.66
CA ARG A 261 20.26 -29.29 2.26
C ARG A 261 19.05 -28.49 1.81
N PHE A 262 19.26 -27.51 0.94
CA PHE A 262 18.17 -26.94 0.16
C PHE A 262 17.62 -28.05 -0.74
N ALA A 263 16.58 -28.74 -0.26
CA ALA A 263 15.64 -29.36 -1.17
C ALA A 263 15.03 -28.20 -1.95
N VAL A 264 15.36 -28.10 -3.25
CA VAL A 264 14.64 -27.21 -4.15
C VAL A 264 13.19 -27.68 -4.12
N ALA A 265 12.33 -26.92 -3.45
CA ALA A 265 10.91 -27.12 -3.56
C ALA A 265 10.55 -26.82 -5.01
N GLN A 266 10.34 -27.88 -5.79
CA GLN A 266 9.75 -27.78 -7.12
C GLN A 266 8.48 -26.94 -6.95
N PRO A 267 8.38 -25.77 -7.62
CA PRO A 267 7.28 -24.85 -7.35
C PRO A 267 5.97 -25.59 -7.60
N ALA A 268 5.07 -25.51 -6.62
CA ALA A 268 3.75 -26.11 -6.76
C ALA A 268 3.12 -25.59 -8.05
N ALA A 269 2.55 -26.50 -8.86
CA ALA A 269 2.00 -26.14 -10.15
C ALA A 269 1.02 -24.97 -9.98
N VAL A 270 1.32 -23.85 -10.63
CA VAL A 270 0.35 -22.77 -10.83
C VAL A 270 -0.86 -23.41 -11.48
N ALA A 271 -2.07 -23.08 -11.02
CA ALA A 271 -3.29 -23.65 -11.57
C ALA A 271 -3.41 -23.25 -13.05
N SER A 272 -3.02 -24.16 -13.95
CA SER A 272 -2.99 -23.95 -15.39
C SER A 272 -4.42 -23.84 -15.90
N ASN A 273 -4.87 -22.64 -16.23
CA ASN A 273 -6.19 -22.47 -16.82
C ASN A 273 -6.15 -22.99 -18.25
N ASN A 274 -7.24 -23.61 -18.71
CA ASN A 274 -7.44 -23.76 -20.14
C ASN A 274 -7.99 -22.43 -20.67
N VAL A 275 -7.25 -21.81 -21.59
CA VAL A 275 -7.54 -20.47 -22.13
C VAL A 275 -7.96 -20.53 -23.59
N ASN A 276 -8.58 -21.63 -24.03
CA ASN A 276 -9.06 -21.81 -25.39
C ASN A 276 -10.07 -20.72 -25.84
N ASP A 277 -10.74 -20.06 -24.89
CA ASP A 277 -11.62 -18.90 -25.12
C ASP A 277 -10.87 -17.60 -25.41
N LEU A 278 -9.61 -17.50 -24.97
CA LEU A 278 -8.68 -16.38 -25.22
C LEU A 278 -7.81 -16.58 -26.49
N ILE A 279 -7.98 -17.70 -27.20
CA ILE A 279 -7.31 -17.98 -28.48
C ILE A 279 -8.25 -17.69 -29.65
N THR A 280 -7.88 -16.75 -30.52
CA THR A 280 -8.64 -16.43 -31.73
C THR A 280 -8.00 -17.09 -32.95
N VAL A 281 -8.58 -18.19 -33.43
CA VAL A 281 -8.16 -18.85 -34.68
C VAL A 281 -8.53 -17.97 -35.87
N THR A 282 -7.53 -17.54 -36.64
CA THR A 282 -7.68 -16.64 -37.80
C THR A 282 -7.79 -17.41 -39.12
N LYS A 283 -7.11 -18.56 -39.24
CA LYS A 283 -7.16 -19.47 -40.39
C LYS A 283 -6.88 -20.90 -39.95
N GLN A 284 -7.50 -21.87 -40.62
CA GLN A 284 -7.27 -23.29 -40.40
C GLN A 284 -7.60 -24.10 -41.66
N THR A 285 -6.68 -24.95 -42.09
CA THR A 285 -6.77 -25.74 -43.33
C THR A 285 -6.18 -27.14 -43.14
N ILE A 286 -6.81 -28.16 -43.74
CA ILE A 286 -6.29 -29.52 -43.83
C ILE A 286 -5.91 -29.78 -45.29
N LYS A 287 -4.73 -30.37 -45.54
CA LYS A 287 -4.25 -30.78 -46.87
C LYS A 287 -3.80 -32.25 -46.84
N VAL A 288 -3.60 -32.87 -48.01
CA VAL A 288 -3.24 -34.29 -48.14
C VAL A 288 -2.04 -34.43 -49.09
N GLY A 289 -0.84 -34.24 -48.54
CA GLY A 289 0.43 -34.21 -49.26
C GLY A 289 0.48 -33.30 -50.50
N ASP A 290 1.38 -33.61 -51.43
CA ASP A 290 1.54 -32.93 -52.73
C ASP A 290 0.44 -33.26 -53.76
N GLY A 291 -0.60 -34.00 -53.37
CA GLY A 291 -1.65 -34.49 -54.28
C GLY A 291 -2.66 -33.42 -54.67
N LYS A 292 -3.09 -33.41 -55.94
CA LYS A 292 -4.13 -32.46 -56.43
C LYS A 292 -5.56 -32.94 -56.17
N ASP A 293 -5.72 -34.18 -55.73
CA ASP A 293 -6.97 -34.94 -55.88
C ASP A 293 -7.60 -35.37 -54.53
N ASN A 294 -7.09 -34.90 -53.39
CA ASN A 294 -7.53 -35.24 -52.03
C ASN A 294 -7.50 -36.74 -51.68
N VAL A 295 -6.55 -37.48 -52.27
CA VAL A 295 -6.33 -38.92 -52.04
C VAL A 295 -5.15 -39.14 -51.09
N ALA A 296 -5.43 -39.71 -49.91
CA ALA A 296 -4.47 -40.08 -48.88
C ALA A 296 -3.92 -41.48 -49.15
N ALA A 297 -2.94 -41.58 -50.05
CA ALA A 297 -2.20 -42.80 -50.34
C ALA A 297 -1.26 -43.16 -49.17
N ALA A 298 -1.81 -43.77 -48.13
CA ALA A 298 -1.22 -43.90 -46.79
C ALA A 298 -0.09 -44.95 -46.69
N HIS A 299 0.52 -45.29 -47.83
CA HIS A 299 1.63 -46.22 -48.02
C HIS A 299 2.87 -45.55 -48.64
N ASP A 300 2.67 -44.52 -49.48
CA ASP A 300 3.75 -43.78 -50.16
C ASP A 300 4.48 -42.77 -49.26
N GLY A 301 4.15 -42.75 -47.96
CA GLY A 301 4.57 -41.69 -47.05
C GLY A 301 3.78 -40.37 -47.21
N LYS A 302 2.69 -40.34 -48.00
CA LYS A 302 1.82 -39.15 -48.08
C LYS A 302 1.15 -38.91 -46.73
N ASP A 303 1.26 -37.68 -46.25
CA ASP A 303 0.78 -37.21 -44.95
C ASP A 303 -0.49 -36.35 -45.08
N ILE A 304 -1.00 -35.96 -43.92
CA ILE A 304 -2.13 -35.06 -43.73
C ILE A 304 -1.60 -33.85 -42.95
N GLU A 305 -1.52 -32.72 -43.64
CA GLU A 305 -1.01 -31.45 -43.11
C GLU A 305 -2.16 -30.62 -42.54
N TYR A 306 -2.10 -30.32 -41.23
CA TYR A 306 -2.98 -29.36 -40.57
C TYR A 306 -2.24 -28.03 -40.33
N ASP A 307 -2.65 -27.00 -41.05
CA ASP A 307 -2.06 -25.65 -41.06
C ASP A 307 -3.05 -24.67 -40.41
N THR A 308 -2.69 -24.18 -39.21
CA THR A 308 -3.54 -23.34 -38.35
C THR A 308 -2.81 -22.05 -37.94
N GLU A 309 -3.49 -20.91 -38.05
CA GLU A 309 -3.03 -19.59 -37.64
C GLU A 309 -3.98 -19.05 -36.55
N PHE A 310 -3.43 -18.45 -35.51
CA PHE A 310 -4.21 -17.91 -34.38
C PHE A 310 -3.49 -16.75 -33.68
N THR A 311 -4.24 -15.97 -32.89
CA THR A 311 -3.72 -14.94 -32.00
C THR A 311 -4.04 -15.26 -30.53
N ILE A 312 -3.18 -14.82 -29.63
CA ILE A 312 -3.26 -15.05 -28.18
C ILE A 312 -3.63 -13.71 -27.54
N ASP A 313 -4.72 -13.65 -26.76
CA ASP A 313 -5.12 -12.42 -26.05
C ASP A 313 -4.11 -12.05 -24.95
N ASN A 314 -3.80 -10.76 -24.80
CA ASN A 314 -2.85 -10.23 -23.82
C ASN A 314 -3.22 -10.55 -22.34
N LYS A 315 -4.43 -11.07 -22.08
CA LYS A 315 -4.86 -11.65 -20.79
C LYS A 315 -4.18 -12.98 -20.46
N VAL A 316 -3.75 -13.80 -21.43
CA VAL A 316 -3.07 -15.09 -21.21
C VAL A 316 -1.74 -14.88 -20.47
N LYS A 317 -1.39 -15.79 -19.54
CA LYS A 317 -0.18 -15.73 -18.69
C LYS A 317 0.64 -17.01 -18.73
N LYS A 318 1.88 -16.95 -18.24
CA LYS A 318 2.75 -18.12 -18.08
C LYS A 318 2.06 -19.26 -17.32
N GLY A 319 2.08 -20.45 -17.91
CA GLY A 319 1.47 -21.66 -17.34
C GLY A 319 0.00 -21.87 -17.71
N ASP A 320 -0.66 -20.90 -18.37
CA ASP A 320 -1.95 -21.17 -19.03
C ASP A 320 -1.77 -22.14 -20.20
N THR A 321 -2.86 -22.78 -20.63
CA THR A 321 -2.84 -23.86 -21.62
C THR A 321 -3.87 -23.69 -22.73
N MET A 322 -3.49 -24.08 -23.95
CA MET A 322 -4.42 -24.27 -25.08
C MET A 322 -4.30 -25.69 -25.64
N THR A 323 -5.34 -26.16 -26.33
CA THR A 323 -5.37 -27.52 -26.90
C THR A 323 -5.51 -27.53 -28.42
N ILE A 324 -4.85 -28.49 -29.06
CA ILE A 324 -5.03 -28.82 -30.47
C ILE A 324 -5.40 -30.30 -30.58
N ASN A 325 -6.45 -30.63 -31.34
CA ASN A 325 -6.95 -31.98 -31.52
C ASN A 325 -6.73 -32.45 -32.96
N TYR A 326 -6.10 -33.62 -33.09
CA TYR A 326 -6.06 -34.37 -34.34
C TYR A 326 -7.40 -35.09 -34.58
N ASP A 327 -7.68 -35.43 -35.83
CA ASP A 327 -8.79 -36.33 -36.14
C ASP A 327 -8.57 -37.73 -35.52
N LYS A 328 -9.65 -38.36 -35.07
CA LYS A 328 -9.62 -39.69 -34.45
C LYS A 328 -9.01 -40.78 -35.35
N ASN A 329 -9.03 -40.61 -36.68
CA ASN A 329 -8.54 -41.56 -37.67
C ASN A 329 -7.10 -41.25 -38.15
N VAL A 330 -6.39 -40.30 -37.53
CA VAL A 330 -4.96 -40.02 -37.82
C VAL A 330 -4.08 -40.18 -36.58
N ILE A 331 -2.76 -40.22 -36.76
CA ILE A 331 -1.73 -40.25 -35.72
C ILE A 331 -0.49 -39.45 -36.15
N PRO A 332 0.23 -38.76 -35.23
CA PRO A 332 1.39 -37.93 -35.59
C PRO A 332 2.56 -38.70 -36.23
N SER A 333 2.74 -39.96 -35.85
CA SER A 333 3.54 -40.95 -36.59
C SER A 333 2.82 -42.29 -36.54
N ASP A 334 2.91 -43.08 -37.60
CA ASP A 334 2.45 -44.47 -37.59
C ASP A 334 3.58 -45.47 -37.29
N LEU A 335 4.85 -45.07 -37.39
CA LEU A 335 6.02 -45.91 -37.14
C LEU A 335 6.57 -45.79 -35.71
N THR A 336 6.72 -44.58 -35.15
CA THR A 336 7.33 -44.39 -33.83
C THR A 336 6.33 -43.94 -32.76
N ASP A 337 6.61 -44.33 -31.52
CA ASP A 337 5.85 -43.94 -30.34
C ASP A 337 6.36 -42.62 -29.73
N LYS A 338 7.45 -42.03 -30.26
CA LYS A 338 8.18 -40.89 -29.69
C LYS A 338 7.87 -39.53 -30.35
N ASN A 339 6.60 -39.15 -30.45
CA ASN A 339 6.24 -37.80 -30.91
C ASN A 339 5.97 -36.90 -29.71
N ASP A 340 7.03 -36.32 -29.14
CA ASP A 340 6.92 -35.07 -28.39
C ASP A 340 6.58 -33.96 -29.40
N PRO A 341 5.47 -33.20 -29.24
CA PRO A 341 5.14 -32.13 -30.15
C PRO A 341 6.19 -31.03 -30.13
N ILE A 342 6.44 -30.44 -31.29
CA ILE A 342 7.29 -29.26 -31.42
C ILE A 342 6.85 -28.11 -30.51
N ASP A 343 7.83 -27.43 -29.91
CA ASP A 343 7.63 -26.13 -29.28
C ASP A 343 7.20 -25.09 -30.33
N ILE A 344 6.36 -24.14 -29.94
CA ILE A 344 6.05 -22.94 -30.75
C ILE A 344 7.13 -21.90 -30.40
N THR A 345 7.92 -21.45 -31.39
CA THR A 345 9.01 -20.49 -31.18
C THR A 345 8.81 -19.20 -31.96
N ASP A 346 9.32 -18.09 -31.44
CA ASP A 346 9.42 -16.82 -32.17
C ASP A 346 10.55 -16.84 -33.25
N PRO A 347 10.75 -15.77 -34.04
CA PRO A 347 11.76 -15.76 -35.11
C PRO A 347 13.22 -15.71 -34.61
N SER A 348 13.43 -15.50 -33.30
CA SER A 348 14.75 -15.58 -32.64
C SER A 348 15.03 -16.96 -32.03
N GLY A 349 13.99 -17.78 -31.85
CA GLY A 349 14.05 -19.08 -31.19
C GLY A 349 13.58 -19.06 -29.73
N GLU A 350 12.99 -17.97 -29.23
CA GLU A 350 12.39 -17.96 -27.89
C GLU A 350 11.08 -18.76 -27.91
N VAL A 351 10.93 -19.68 -26.97
CA VAL A 351 9.77 -20.58 -26.91
C VAL A 351 8.56 -19.82 -26.35
N ILE A 352 7.50 -19.75 -27.15
CA ILE A 352 6.19 -19.16 -26.80
C ILE A 352 5.34 -20.16 -26.01
N ALA A 353 5.31 -21.42 -26.46
CA ALA A 353 4.57 -22.50 -25.80
C ALA A 353 5.22 -23.87 -26.02
N LYS A 354 5.13 -24.76 -25.01
CA LYS A 354 5.64 -26.13 -25.06
C LYS A 354 4.52 -27.15 -25.21
N GLY A 355 4.65 -28.07 -26.16
CA GLY A 355 3.64 -29.07 -26.48
C GLY A 355 3.81 -30.40 -25.74
N THR A 356 2.71 -31.08 -25.46
CA THR A 356 2.67 -32.46 -24.92
C THR A 356 1.52 -33.23 -25.56
N PHE A 357 1.75 -34.45 -26.05
CA PHE A 357 0.74 -35.26 -26.76
C PHE A 357 0.17 -36.37 -25.88
N ASP A 358 -1.16 -36.38 -25.70
CA ASP A 358 -1.87 -37.54 -25.18
C ASP A 358 -2.41 -38.41 -26.34
N LYS A 359 -1.91 -39.65 -26.39
CA LYS A 359 -2.30 -40.66 -27.37
C LYS A 359 -3.73 -41.16 -27.19
N ALA A 360 -4.28 -41.11 -25.98
CA ALA A 360 -5.63 -41.59 -25.69
C ALA A 360 -6.72 -40.64 -26.17
N THR A 361 -6.51 -39.33 -26.04
CA THR A 361 -7.41 -38.28 -26.56
C THR A 361 -7.02 -37.74 -27.95
N LYS A 362 -5.83 -38.09 -28.45
CA LYS A 362 -5.21 -37.54 -29.67
C LYS A 362 -5.14 -36.00 -29.65
N GLN A 363 -4.80 -35.46 -28.48
CA GLN A 363 -4.74 -34.03 -28.19
C GLN A 363 -3.31 -33.61 -27.85
N ILE A 364 -2.86 -32.49 -28.42
CA ILE A 364 -1.71 -31.74 -27.91
C ILE A 364 -2.22 -30.72 -26.90
N THR A 365 -1.63 -30.70 -25.71
CA THR A 365 -1.73 -29.56 -24.78
C THR A 365 -0.48 -28.71 -24.90
N TYR A 366 -0.66 -27.47 -25.31
CA TYR A 366 0.38 -26.44 -25.34
C TYR A 366 0.31 -25.61 -24.05
N THR A 367 1.44 -25.47 -23.35
CA THR A 367 1.58 -24.65 -22.13
C THR A 367 2.42 -23.41 -22.43
N PHE A 368 1.90 -22.22 -22.14
CA PHE A 368 2.59 -20.96 -22.42
C PHE A 368 3.75 -20.67 -21.45
N THR A 369 4.84 -20.10 -21.98
CA THR A 369 6.04 -19.71 -21.21
C THR A 369 5.90 -18.30 -20.62
N ASP A 370 6.98 -17.68 -20.12
CA ASP A 370 6.98 -16.24 -19.81
C ASP A 370 6.98 -15.34 -21.06
N TYR A 371 7.00 -15.88 -22.28
CA TYR A 371 6.85 -15.10 -23.50
C TYR A 371 5.54 -14.30 -23.51
N VAL A 372 4.42 -14.90 -23.11
CA VAL A 372 3.12 -14.19 -23.01
C VAL A 372 3.07 -13.15 -21.89
N ASP A 373 4.01 -13.21 -20.93
CA ASP A 373 4.17 -12.18 -19.90
C ASP A 373 5.02 -11.01 -20.42
N LYS A 374 6.02 -11.26 -21.28
CA LYS A 374 6.94 -10.26 -21.88
C LYS A 374 6.38 -9.56 -23.13
N TYR A 375 5.63 -10.27 -23.97
CA TYR A 375 5.19 -9.84 -25.29
C TYR A 375 3.67 -9.72 -25.39
N GLU A 376 3.18 -8.84 -26.26
CA GLU A 376 1.78 -8.58 -26.55
C GLU A 376 1.46 -8.67 -28.05
N ASP A 377 0.17 -8.67 -28.38
CA ASP A 377 -0.37 -8.82 -29.75
C ASP A 377 0.12 -10.09 -30.47
N ILE A 378 0.41 -11.14 -29.67
CA ILE A 378 1.12 -12.35 -30.09
C ILE A 378 0.28 -13.16 -31.09
N LYS A 379 0.94 -13.61 -32.15
CA LYS A 379 0.37 -14.41 -33.23
C LYS A 379 1.20 -15.66 -33.42
N ALA A 380 0.56 -16.77 -33.71
CA ALA A 380 1.22 -18.05 -33.95
C ALA A 380 0.63 -18.75 -35.17
N ARG A 381 1.46 -19.58 -35.81
CA ARG A 381 1.10 -20.52 -36.86
C ARG A 381 1.76 -21.85 -36.59
N LEU A 382 0.96 -22.90 -36.67
CA LEU A 382 1.41 -24.28 -36.48
C LEU A 382 1.05 -25.08 -37.74
N THR A 383 2.01 -25.86 -38.23
CA THR A 383 1.82 -26.86 -39.28
C THR A 383 2.14 -28.21 -38.67
N LEU A 384 1.13 -29.07 -38.53
CA LEU A 384 1.24 -30.41 -37.97
C LEU A 384 1.04 -31.45 -39.07
N TYR A 385 1.94 -32.41 -39.16
CA TYR A 385 1.83 -33.57 -40.02
C TYR A 385 1.24 -34.76 -39.26
N SER A 386 0.59 -35.65 -40.00
CA SER A 386 -0.04 -36.85 -39.46
C SER A 386 -0.28 -37.88 -40.56
N TYR A 387 -0.43 -39.13 -40.15
CA TYR A 387 -0.63 -40.27 -41.05
C TYR A 387 -1.95 -40.95 -40.69
N ILE A 388 -2.61 -41.59 -41.67
CA ILE A 388 -3.82 -42.37 -41.42
C ILE A 388 -3.51 -43.48 -40.40
N ASP A 389 -4.31 -43.52 -39.33
CA ASP A 389 -4.28 -44.56 -38.31
C ASP A 389 -4.80 -45.87 -38.91
N LYS A 390 -3.86 -46.72 -39.34
CA LYS A 390 -4.11 -48.04 -39.91
C LYS A 390 -4.84 -49.01 -38.96
N GLN A 391 -4.99 -48.69 -37.66
CA GLN A 391 -5.81 -49.45 -36.72
C GLN A 391 -7.29 -49.03 -36.79
N ALA A 392 -7.55 -47.73 -36.86
CA ALA A 392 -8.88 -47.16 -37.05
C ALA A 392 -9.40 -47.38 -38.49
N VAL A 393 -8.48 -47.38 -39.46
CA VAL A 393 -8.74 -47.46 -40.90
C VAL A 393 -8.00 -48.68 -41.48
N PRO A 394 -8.51 -49.91 -41.30
CA PRO A 394 -7.83 -51.11 -41.79
C PRO A 394 -7.92 -51.30 -43.32
N ASN A 395 -8.88 -50.63 -43.98
CA ASN A 395 -9.26 -50.81 -45.39
C ASN A 395 -9.58 -49.45 -46.04
N GLU A 396 -9.59 -49.40 -47.38
CA GLU A 396 -9.91 -48.20 -48.17
C GLU A 396 -11.31 -47.65 -47.85
N THR A 397 -11.42 -46.33 -47.72
CA THR A 397 -12.69 -45.66 -47.40
C THR A 397 -12.58 -44.15 -47.59
N SER A 398 -13.72 -43.46 -47.72
CA SER A 398 -13.77 -41.99 -47.67
C SER A 398 -14.03 -41.53 -46.24
N LEU A 399 -13.19 -40.61 -45.74
CA LEU A 399 -13.29 -40.05 -44.39
C LEU A 399 -13.57 -38.56 -44.44
N ASN A 400 -14.26 -38.07 -43.41
CA ASN A 400 -14.30 -36.64 -43.09
C ASN A 400 -13.41 -36.40 -41.88
N LEU A 401 -12.19 -35.90 -42.10
CA LEU A 401 -11.24 -35.62 -41.03
C LEU A 401 -11.61 -34.30 -40.36
N THR A 402 -11.71 -34.30 -39.02
CA THR A 402 -12.00 -33.10 -38.22
C THR A 402 -10.83 -32.82 -37.27
N PHE A 403 -10.22 -31.65 -37.44
CA PHE A 403 -9.14 -31.13 -36.57
C PHE A 403 -9.64 -29.88 -35.85
N ALA A 404 -9.07 -29.55 -34.69
CA ALA A 404 -9.43 -28.33 -33.97
C ALA A 404 -8.24 -27.63 -33.30
N THR A 405 -8.21 -26.30 -33.38
CA THR A 405 -7.34 -25.44 -32.56
C THR A 405 -8.21 -24.68 -31.56
N ALA A 406 -7.86 -24.75 -30.27
CA ALA A 406 -8.59 -24.11 -29.20
C ALA A 406 -10.12 -24.39 -29.20
N GLY A 407 -10.50 -25.62 -29.55
CA GLY A 407 -11.91 -26.03 -29.67
C GLY A 407 -12.66 -25.39 -30.84
N LYS A 408 -11.98 -24.75 -31.81
CA LYS A 408 -12.56 -24.35 -33.10
C LYS A 408 -12.23 -25.43 -34.12
N GLU A 409 -13.24 -26.13 -34.59
CA GLU A 409 -13.09 -27.21 -35.57
C GLU A 409 -12.95 -26.69 -37.00
N THR A 410 -12.23 -27.44 -37.84
CA THR A 410 -12.35 -27.43 -39.31
C THR A 410 -12.46 -28.87 -39.80
N SER A 411 -12.86 -29.08 -41.05
CA SER A 411 -13.02 -30.42 -41.60
C SER A 411 -12.76 -30.48 -43.11
N GLN A 412 -12.19 -31.61 -43.54
CA GLN A 412 -11.89 -31.91 -44.94
C GLN A 412 -12.26 -33.36 -45.26
N ASN A 413 -12.88 -33.57 -46.41
CA ASN A 413 -13.18 -34.92 -46.91
C ASN A 413 -11.98 -35.45 -47.70
N VAL A 414 -11.59 -36.69 -47.45
CA VAL A 414 -10.43 -37.36 -48.05
C VAL A 414 -10.80 -38.79 -48.47
N SER A 415 -10.18 -39.31 -49.52
CA SER A 415 -10.24 -40.74 -49.82
C SER A 415 -8.96 -41.41 -49.35
N VAL A 416 -9.06 -42.40 -48.46
CA VAL A 416 -7.90 -43.21 -48.06
C VAL A 416 -7.68 -44.29 -49.10
N ASP A 417 -6.46 -44.35 -49.61
CA ASP A 417 -6.01 -45.24 -50.66
C ASP A 417 -4.85 -46.10 -50.12
N TYR A 418 -4.85 -47.39 -50.50
CA TYR A 418 -3.90 -48.39 -50.01
C TYR A 418 -3.23 -49.13 -51.16
N GLN A 419 -2.07 -49.72 -50.86
CA GLN A 419 -1.19 -50.24 -51.90
C GLN A 419 -1.70 -51.58 -52.47
N ASP A 420 -1.77 -51.65 -53.80
CA ASP A 420 -1.90 -52.92 -54.50
C ASP A 420 -0.63 -53.79 -54.36
N PRO A 421 -0.76 -55.12 -54.41
CA PRO A 421 0.40 -56.01 -54.53
C PRO A 421 1.04 -55.92 -55.91
N MET A 422 2.37 -56.05 -55.95
CA MET A 422 3.08 -56.29 -57.20
C MET A 422 2.76 -57.72 -57.67
N VAL A 423 2.44 -57.91 -58.95
CA VAL A 423 1.98 -59.20 -59.51
C VAL A 423 2.68 -59.56 -60.82
N HIS A 424 3.51 -60.59 -60.80
CA HIS A 424 4.14 -61.16 -61.99
C HIS A 424 3.96 -62.68 -62.02
N GLY A 425 3.24 -63.20 -63.02
CA GLY A 425 2.86 -64.62 -63.06
C GLY A 425 2.06 -65.03 -61.82
N ASP A 426 2.50 -66.09 -61.13
CA ASP A 426 1.94 -66.52 -59.84
C ASP A 426 2.68 -65.94 -58.62
N SER A 427 3.69 -65.10 -58.83
CA SER A 427 4.31 -64.30 -57.77
C SER A 427 3.47 -63.05 -57.51
N ASN A 428 3.04 -62.86 -56.27
CA ASN A 428 2.41 -61.61 -55.84
C ASN A 428 2.72 -61.28 -54.38
N ILE A 429 3.15 -60.04 -54.12
CA ILE A 429 3.69 -59.61 -52.82
C ILE A 429 3.43 -58.13 -52.56
N GLN A 430 3.30 -57.76 -51.28
CA GLN A 430 3.29 -56.37 -50.80
C GLN A 430 3.89 -56.29 -49.40
N SER A 431 4.52 -55.16 -49.06
CA SER A 431 5.09 -54.94 -47.72
C SER A 431 5.01 -53.49 -47.27
N ILE A 432 5.00 -53.26 -45.96
CA ILE A 432 5.18 -51.94 -45.32
C ILE A 432 6.10 -52.03 -44.11
N PHE A 433 6.68 -50.90 -43.72
CA PHE A 433 7.16 -50.72 -42.35
C PHE A 433 5.99 -50.46 -41.40
N THR A 434 6.13 -50.91 -40.14
CA THR A 434 5.04 -50.95 -39.15
C THR A 434 5.46 -50.61 -37.73
N LYS A 435 6.76 -50.57 -37.42
CA LYS A 435 7.27 -50.01 -36.17
C LYS A 435 8.74 -49.64 -36.28
N LEU A 436 9.10 -48.41 -35.92
CA LEU A 436 10.47 -47.97 -35.67
C LEU A 436 10.71 -47.96 -34.15
N ASP A 437 11.86 -48.51 -33.72
CA ASP A 437 12.34 -48.40 -32.33
C ASP A 437 13.81 -47.96 -32.37
N GLU A 438 14.02 -46.64 -32.34
CA GLU A 438 15.35 -46.03 -32.39
C GLU A 438 16.21 -46.39 -31.18
N ASN A 439 15.60 -46.68 -30.02
CA ASN A 439 16.33 -47.05 -28.80
C ASN A 439 17.00 -48.43 -28.96
N LYS A 440 16.42 -49.30 -29.77
CA LYS A 440 17.01 -50.60 -30.16
C LYS A 440 17.69 -50.59 -31.54
N GLN A 441 17.56 -49.49 -32.27
CA GLN A 441 17.94 -49.35 -33.68
C GLN A 441 17.34 -50.47 -34.55
N THR A 442 16.03 -50.72 -34.39
CA THR A 442 15.28 -51.75 -35.11
C THR A 442 14.07 -51.21 -35.87
N ILE A 443 13.75 -51.83 -37.00
CA ILE A 443 12.56 -51.56 -37.82
C ILE A 443 11.76 -52.87 -38.02
N GLU A 444 10.44 -52.81 -37.87
CA GLU A 444 9.53 -53.91 -38.18
C GLU A 444 8.92 -53.73 -39.58
N GLN A 445 9.16 -54.70 -40.46
CA GLN A 445 8.48 -54.84 -41.76
C GLN A 445 7.42 -55.94 -41.66
N GLN A 446 6.23 -55.68 -42.20
CA GLN A 446 5.20 -56.68 -42.42
C GLN A 446 5.03 -56.91 -43.93
N ILE A 447 4.93 -58.17 -44.33
CA ILE A 447 4.94 -58.62 -45.73
C ILE A 447 3.77 -59.57 -45.94
N TYR A 448 2.89 -59.30 -46.89
CA TYR A 448 1.91 -60.27 -47.37
C TYR A 448 2.47 -61.02 -48.58
N VAL A 449 2.71 -62.31 -48.39
CA VAL A 449 3.12 -63.26 -49.43
C VAL A 449 1.87 -63.92 -49.99
N ASN A 450 1.72 -63.90 -51.32
CA ASN A 450 0.57 -64.46 -52.02
C ASN A 450 -0.82 -63.95 -51.51
N PRO A 451 -1.07 -62.63 -51.31
CA PRO A 451 -2.36 -62.14 -50.81
C PRO A 451 -3.57 -62.56 -51.69
N LEU A 452 -3.36 -62.71 -53.01
CA LEU A 452 -4.35 -63.18 -53.97
C LEU A 452 -4.65 -64.70 -53.89
N LYS A 453 -4.03 -65.44 -52.96
CA LYS A 453 -4.22 -66.88 -52.72
C LYS A 453 -4.08 -67.76 -53.98
N LYS A 454 -3.14 -67.42 -54.87
CA LYS A 454 -2.83 -68.20 -56.09
C LYS A 454 -2.21 -69.56 -55.75
N THR A 455 -2.28 -70.51 -56.70
CA THR A 455 -1.53 -71.77 -56.62
C THR A 455 -0.12 -71.55 -57.16
N ALA A 456 0.80 -71.18 -56.27
CA ALA A 456 2.16 -70.75 -56.57
C ALA A 456 3.17 -71.90 -56.35
N THR A 457 3.86 -72.31 -57.42
CA THR A 457 4.77 -73.47 -57.43
C THR A 457 6.21 -73.04 -57.13
N ASN A 458 6.94 -73.84 -56.33
CA ASN A 458 8.35 -73.61 -55.94
C ASN A 458 8.59 -72.19 -55.41
N THR A 459 7.68 -71.72 -54.56
CA THR A 459 7.69 -70.35 -54.04
C THR A 459 8.86 -70.15 -53.10
N LYS A 460 9.63 -69.08 -53.32
CA LYS A 460 10.63 -68.58 -52.38
C LYS A 460 10.43 -67.09 -52.16
N VAL A 461 10.72 -66.62 -50.95
CA VAL A 461 10.62 -65.20 -50.60
C VAL A 461 11.97 -64.73 -50.08
N ASP A 462 12.55 -63.76 -50.77
CA ASP A 462 13.76 -63.08 -50.34
C ASP A 462 13.38 -61.82 -49.54
N ILE A 463 14.13 -61.53 -48.47
CA ILE A 463 14.06 -60.31 -47.67
C ILE A 463 15.47 -59.71 -47.70
N ALA A 464 15.65 -58.55 -48.33
CA ALA A 464 16.94 -57.92 -48.58
C ALA A 464 17.09 -56.62 -47.78
N GLY A 465 18.25 -56.43 -47.16
CA GLY A 465 18.55 -55.26 -46.34
C GLY A 465 18.90 -53.99 -47.14
N SER A 466 18.19 -53.75 -48.25
CA SER A 466 18.39 -52.70 -49.25
C SER A 466 17.12 -52.60 -50.12
N GLN A 467 16.99 -51.56 -50.95
CA GLN A 467 15.88 -51.46 -51.90
C GLN A 467 15.81 -52.63 -52.91
N VAL A 468 14.62 -52.94 -53.40
CA VAL A 468 14.32 -53.98 -54.38
C VAL A 468 13.34 -53.44 -55.43
N ASP A 469 13.58 -53.67 -56.73
CA ASP A 469 12.61 -53.29 -57.79
C ASP A 469 11.47 -54.30 -57.95
N ASP A 470 10.44 -53.89 -58.70
CA ASP A 470 9.23 -54.66 -59.05
C ASP A 470 9.50 -56.09 -59.57
N TYR A 471 10.72 -56.35 -60.07
CA TYR A 471 11.16 -57.64 -60.63
C TYR A 471 12.14 -58.38 -59.69
N GLY A 472 12.23 -57.97 -58.43
CA GLY A 472 13.04 -58.62 -57.39
C GLY A 472 14.54 -58.29 -57.42
N ASN A 473 14.99 -57.32 -58.23
CA ASN A 473 16.41 -56.98 -58.32
C ASN A 473 16.80 -55.99 -57.21
N ILE A 474 17.77 -56.38 -56.37
CA ILE A 474 18.31 -55.53 -55.30
C ILE A 474 19.00 -54.29 -55.89
N LYS A 475 18.70 -53.12 -55.33
CA LYS A 475 19.31 -51.82 -55.63
C LYS A 475 20.11 -51.36 -54.42
N LEU A 476 21.44 -51.34 -54.55
CA LEU A 476 22.36 -50.88 -53.52
C LEU A 476 22.54 -49.35 -53.59
N GLY A 477 22.72 -48.71 -52.44
CA GLY A 477 23.07 -47.28 -52.34
C GLY A 477 21.91 -46.33 -52.00
N ASN A 478 20.71 -46.85 -51.74
CA ASN A 478 19.51 -46.09 -51.39
C ASN A 478 18.92 -46.61 -50.07
N GLY A 479 19.57 -46.35 -48.94
CA GLY A 479 19.17 -46.91 -47.64
C GLY A 479 19.52 -48.38 -47.42
N SER A 480 19.58 -48.77 -46.15
CA SER A 480 19.90 -50.15 -45.76
C SER A 480 19.30 -50.59 -44.41
N THR A 481 19.27 -51.90 -44.23
CA THR A 481 18.94 -52.61 -42.97
C THR A 481 19.85 -53.84 -42.85
N ILE A 482 19.93 -54.44 -41.66
CA ILE A 482 20.79 -55.59 -41.37
C ILE A 482 19.93 -56.85 -41.29
N ILE A 483 20.11 -57.73 -42.27
CA ILE A 483 19.45 -59.03 -42.42
C ILE A 483 20.49 -60.14 -42.23
N ASP A 484 20.44 -60.78 -41.06
CA ASP A 484 21.36 -61.84 -40.62
C ASP A 484 20.62 -62.89 -39.78
N GLN A 485 21.35 -63.87 -39.22
CA GLN A 485 20.76 -64.93 -38.39
C GLN A 485 20.12 -64.43 -37.08
N ASN A 486 20.30 -63.15 -36.73
CA ASN A 486 19.73 -62.51 -35.54
C ASN A 486 18.44 -61.72 -35.84
N THR A 487 18.09 -61.54 -37.12
CA THR A 487 16.81 -60.92 -37.54
C THR A 487 15.62 -61.76 -37.06
N GLU A 488 14.66 -61.15 -36.35
CA GLU A 488 13.43 -61.85 -35.97
C GLU A 488 12.58 -62.03 -37.23
N ILE A 489 12.31 -63.27 -37.63
CA ILE A 489 11.41 -63.58 -38.74
C ILE A 489 10.35 -64.56 -38.24
N LYS A 490 9.09 -64.09 -38.18
CA LYS A 490 7.90 -64.90 -37.87
C LYS A 490 7.03 -65.03 -39.12
N VAL A 491 6.44 -66.20 -39.32
CA VAL A 491 5.62 -66.52 -40.50
C VAL A 491 4.28 -67.05 -40.04
N TYR A 492 3.20 -66.42 -40.50
CA TYR A 492 1.83 -66.79 -40.18
C TYR A 492 1.09 -67.18 -41.47
N LYS A 493 0.23 -68.19 -41.40
CA LYS A 493 -0.58 -68.66 -42.51
C LYS A 493 -2.01 -68.13 -42.40
N VAL A 494 -2.54 -67.65 -43.52
CA VAL A 494 -3.85 -67.01 -43.62
C VAL A 494 -4.85 -68.00 -44.19
N ASN A 495 -5.95 -68.25 -43.47
CA ASN A 495 -6.95 -69.22 -43.90
C ASN A 495 -7.66 -68.79 -45.20
N PRO A 496 -8.26 -69.72 -45.96
CA PRO A 496 -8.93 -69.40 -47.23
C PRO A 496 -10.05 -68.36 -47.10
N ASN A 497 -10.77 -68.36 -45.97
CA ASN A 497 -11.87 -67.45 -45.64
C ASN A 497 -11.42 -66.14 -44.97
N GLN A 498 -10.16 -66.01 -44.54
CA GLN A 498 -9.64 -64.78 -43.94
C GLN A 498 -9.18 -63.81 -45.02
N GLN A 499 -9.67 -62.57 -44.94
CA GLN A 499 -9.11 -61.45 -45.70
C GLN A 499 -7.99 -60.78 -44.89
N LEU A 500 -7.12 -60.07 -45.60
CA LEU A 500 -6.07 -59.25 -45.01
C LEU A 500 -6.49 -57.77 -45.09
N PRO A 501 -6.22 -56.94 -44.07
CA PRO A 501 -6.42 -55.49 -44.13
C PRO A 501 -5.64 -54.88 -45.30
N GLN A 502 -6.30 -54.06 -46.14
CA GLN A 502 -5.65 -53.36 -47.26
C GLN A 502 -4.53 -52.41 -46.76
N SER A 503 -4.67 -51.89 -45.54
CA SER A 503 -3.66 -51.09 -44.83
C SER A 503 -2.31 -51.79 -44.62
N ASN A 504 -2.20 -53.09 -44.93
CA ASN A 504 -0.98 -53.91 -44.84
C ASN A 504 -0.37 -54.01 -43.41
N ARG A 505 -1.12 -53.62 -42.38
CA ARG A 505 -0.70 -53.65 -40.97
C ARG A 505 -1.58 -54.55 -40.12
N ILE A 506 -0.96 -55.58 -39.56
CA ILE A 506 -1.57 -56.48 -38.58
C ILE A 506 -1.22 -55.99 -37.17
N TYR A 507 -2.27 -55.72 -36.38
CA TYR A 507 -2.17 -55.35 -34.96
C TYR A 507 -2.40 -56.55 -34.04
N ASP A 508 -3.29 -57.48 -34.42
CA ASP A 508 -3.49 -58.75 -33.73
C ASP A 508 -3.12 -59.92 -34.65
N PHE A 509 -2.04 -60.62 -34.29
CA PHE A 509 -1.54 -61.80 -34.97
C PHE A 509 -2.20 -63.11 -34.49
N SER A 510 -2.89 -63.11 -33.33
CA SER A 510 -3.43 -64.33 -32.70
C SER A 510 -4.53 -65.02 -33.52
N GLN A 511 -5.15 -64.29 -34.45
CA GLN A 511 -6.13 -64.79 -35.40
C GLN A 511 -5.53 -65.62 -36.57
N TYR A 512 -4.20 -65.62 -36.75
CA TYR A 512 -3.53 -66.33 -37.84
C TYR A 512 -2.73 -67.55 -37.33
N GLU A 513 -2.55 -68.57 -38.18
CA GLU A 513 -1.81 -69.78 -37.81
C GLU A 513 -0.30 -69.49 -37.81
N ASP A 514 0.34 -69.39 -36.63
CA ASP A 514 1.81 -69.27 -36.55
C ASP A 514 2.46 -70.57 -37.05
N VAL A 515 3.19 -70.47 -38.15
CA VAL A 515 3.90 -71.57 -38.82
C VAL A 515 5.41 -71.36 -38.79
N THR A 516 5.93 -70.43 -37.99
CA THR A 516 7.34 -69.99 -37.98
C THR A 516 8.34 -71.16 -37.87
N SER A 517 8.05 -72.14 -37.01
CA SER A 517 8.91 -73.32 -36.82
C SER A 517 8.99 -74.25 -38.04
N GLN A 518 7.99 -74.20 -38.94
CA GLN A 518 8.01 -74.93 -40.21
C GLN A 518 9.02 -74.36 -41.23
N PHE A 519 9.68 -73.24 -40.89
CA PHE A 519 10.71 -72.59 -41.71
C PHE A 519 12.12 -72.69 -41.12
N ASP A 520 12.33 -73.31 -39.96
CA ASP A 520 13.66 -73.34 -39.30
C ASP A 520 14.74 -74.07 -40.13
N ASN A 521 14.35 -75.06 -40.93
CA ASN A 521 15.20 -75.70 -41.93
C ASN A 521 14.98 -75.21 -43.38
N LYS A 522 14.25 -74.09 -43.55
CA LYS A 522 13.91 -73.47 -44.84
C LYS A 522 14.35 -72.01 -44.97
N LYS A 523 15.05 -71.47 -43.96
CA LYS A 523 15.67 -70.15 -43.94
C LYS A 523 17.14 -70.27 -44.32
N SER A 524 17.62 -69.44 -45.25
CA SER A 524 19.05 -69.31 -45.56
C SER A 524 19.46 -67.85 -45.70
N PHE A 525 20.62 -67.49 -45.15
CA PHE A 525 21.11 -66.10 -45.09
C PHE A 525 22.40 -65.95 -45.90
N SER A 526 22.47 -64.93 -46.76
CA SER A 526 23.64 -64.63 -47.58
C SER A 526 23.65 -63.17 -48.01
N ASN A 527 24.79 -62.48 -47.90
CA ASN A 527 25.01 -61.12 -48.43
C ASN A 527 23.87 -60.12 -48.12
N ASN A 528 23.49 -60.02 -46.84
CA ASN A 528 22.41 -59.14 -46.35
C ASN A 528 21.01 -59.48 -46.93
N VAL A 529 20.77 -60.75 -47.26
CA VAL A 529 19.48 -61.29 -47.72
C VAL A 529 19.14 -62.55 -46.92
N ALA A 530 17.86 -62.68 -46.54
CA ALA A 530 17.27 -63.91 -46.00
C ALA A 530 16.27 -64.50 -47.01
N THR A 531 16.53 -65.72 -47.49
CA THR A 531 15.62 -66.49 -48.34
C THR A 531 14.81 -67.45 -47.50
N LEU A 532 13.48 -67.43 -47.64
CA LEU A 532 12.54 -68.41 -47.09
C LEU A 532 12.00 -69.31 -48.21
N ASP A 533 12.15 -70.62 -48.07
CA ASP A 533 11.55 -71.59 -49.00
C ASP A 533 10.13 -71.95 -48.56
N PHE A 534 9.13 -71.53 -49.33
CA PHE A 534 7.72 -71.86 -49.09
C PHE A 534 7.31 -73.15 -49.80
N GLY A 535 7.98 -73.52 -50.90
CA GLY A 535 7.57 -74.64 -51.75
C GLY A 535 6.27 -74.35 -52.49
N ASP A 536 5.43 -75.38 -52.66
CA ASP A 536 4.16 -75.24 -53.38
C ASP A 536 3.05 -74.78 -52.42
N ILE A 537 2.44 -73.63 -52.70
CA ILE A 537 1.43 -73.01 -51.83
C ILE A 537 0.16 -72.61 -52.58
N ASN A 538 -0.97 -72.59 -51.86
CA ASN A 538 -2.29 -72.15 -52.34
C ASN A 538 -2.97 -71.17 -51.36
N SER A 539 -2.19 -70.62 -50.44
CA SER A 539 -2.65 -69.80 -49.32
C SER A 539 -1.80 -68.53 -49.25
N ALA A 540 -2.37 -67.47 -48.69
CA ALA A 540 -1.61 -66.27 -48.33
C ALA A 540 -0.85 -66.50 -47.01
N TYR A 541 0.27 -65.81 -46.83
CA TYR A 541 1.05 -65.80 -45.60
C TYR A 541 1.42 -64.37 -45.22
N ILE A 542 1.60 -64.13 -43.93
CA ILE A 542 2.14 -62.87 -43.39
C ILE A 542 3.53 -63.18 -42.85
N ILE A 543 4.56 -62.47 -43.29
CA ILE A 543 5.87 -62.46 -42.63
C ILE A 543 5.98 -61.19 -41.81
N LYS A 544 6.35 -61.32 -40.53
CA LYS A 544 6.75 -60.21 -39.66
C LYS A 544 8.25 -60.28 -39.45
N VAL A 545 8.97 -59.25 -39.90
CA VAL A 545 10.43 -59.15 -39.85
C VAL A 545 10.80 -58.02 -38.88
N VAL A 546 11.66 -58.27 -37.89
CA VAL A 546 12.32 -57.21 -37.11
C VAL A 546 13.82 -57.26 -37.39
N SER A 547 14.30 -56.29 -38.15
CA SER A 547 15.71 -56.13 -38.51
C SER A 547 16.33 -54.98 -37.73
N LYS A 548 17.67 -54.91 -37.73
CA LYS A 548 18.40 -53.72 -37.25
C LYS A 548 18.64 -52.76 -38.40
N TYR A 549 18.90 -51.50 -38.10
CA TYR A 549 19.42 -50.53 -39.06
C TYR A 549 20.65 -49.81 -38.48
N THR A 550 21.34 -49.04 -39.33
CA THR A 550 22.46 -48.18 -38.91
C THR A 550 22.08 -46.74 -39.24
N PRO A 551 22.03 -45.82 -38.26
CA PRO A 551 21.90 -44.39 -38.55
C PRO A 551 23.08 -43.87 -39.39
N THR A 552 22.89 -42.76 -40.10
CA THR A 552 23.99 -42.08 -40.81
C THR A 552 24.96 -41.42 -39.82
N SER A 553 26.09 -40.91 -40.32
CA SER A 553 27.13 -40.26 -39.49
C SER A 553 26.70 -38.96 -38.81
N ASP A 554 25.66 -38.32 -39.34
CA ASP A 554 24.95 -37.14 -38.83
C ASP A 554 23.72 -37.48 -37.99
N GLY A 555 23.32 -38.77 -37.94
CA GLY A 555 22.22 -39.27 -37.11
C GLY A 555 20.87 -39.41 -37.81
N GLU A 556 20.80 -39.20 -39.13
CA GLU A 556 19.60 -39.36 -39.94
C GLU A 556 19.26 -40.84 -40.24
N LEU A 557 18.06 -41.09 -40.79
CA LEU A 557 17.48 -42.41 -41.01
C LEU A 557 17.55 -42.85 -42.49
N ASP A 558 18.71 -43.32 -42.95
CA ASP A 558 18.86 -43.94 -44.29
C ASP A 558 18.41 -45.42 -44.28
N ILE A 559 17.12 -45.64 -43.96
CA ILE A 559 16.52 -46.98 -43.79
C ILE A 559 15.81 -47.42 -45.06
N ALA A 560 16.24 -48.55 -45.62
CA ALA A 560 15.48 -49.28 -46.64
C ALA A 560 15.54 -50.80 -46.45
N GLN A 561 14.44 -51.46 -46.79
CA GLN A 561 14.32 -52.92 -46.80
C GLN A 561 13.36 -53.37 -47.89
N GLY A 562 13.79 -54.33 -48.70
CA GLY A 562 13.02 -54.86 -49.81
C GLY A 562 12.72 -56.35 -49.66
N THR A 563 11.76 -56.83 -50.43
CA THR A 563 11.40 -58.25 -50.48
C THR A 563 11.00 -58.65 -51.90
N SER A 564 11.17 -59.92 -52.26
CA SER A 564 10.63 -60.44 -53.51
C SER A 564 10.08 -61.85 -53.36
N MET A 565 8.98 -62.14 -54.08
CA MET A 565 8.42 -63.47 -54.23
C MET A 565 8.83 -64.02 -55.60
N ARG A 566 9.48 -65.18 -55.61
CA ARG A 566 9.79 -65.96 -56.81
C ARG A 566 8.90 -67.19 -56.89
N THR A 567 8.35 -67.46 -58.07
CA THR A 567 7.58 -68.69 -58.39
C THR A 567 8.09 -69.32 -59.69
N THR A 568 7.86 -70.62 -59.87
CA THR A 568 8.08 -71.32 -61.14
C THR A 568 6.77 -71.44 -61.91
N ASP A 569 6.77 -71.05 -63.18
CA ASP A 569 5.59 -71.16 -64.05
C ASP A 569 5.45 -72.57 -64.68
N LYS A 570 4.34 -72.76 -65.40
CA LYS A 570 4.02 -74.02 -66.11
C LYS A 570 5.00 -74.41 -67.24
N TYR A 571 5.97 -73.57 -67.58
CA TYR A 571 7.01 -73.83 -68.56
C TYR A 571 8.40 -74.03 -67.91
N GLY A 572 8.52 -73.82 -66.59
CA GLY A 572 9.78 -73.91 -65.84
C GLY A 572 10.55 -72.60 -65.70
N TYR A 573 9.99 -71.47 -66.14
CA TYR A 573 10.60 -70.15 -65.97
C TYR A 573 10.25 -69.54 -64.60
N TYR A 574 11.11 -68.64 -64.11
CA TYR A 574 10.86 -67.93 -62.86
C TYR A 574 10.14 -66.60 -63.11
N ASN A 575 9.05 -66.35 -62.38
CA ASN A 575 8.49 -65.01 -62.24
C ASN A 575 8.93 -64.42 -60.90
N TYR A 576 9.23 -63.12 -60.88
CA TYR A 576 9.63 -62.38 -59.70
C TYR A 576 8.71 -61.16 -59.54
N ALA A 577 8.06 -61.04 -58.40
CA ALA A 577 7.39 -59.82 -57.97
C ALA A 577 8.16 -59.26 -56.77
N GLY A 578 8.62 -58.02 -56.85
CA GLY A 578 9.34 -57.34 -55.78
C GLY A 578 8.52 -56.24 -55.10
N TYR A 579 8.96 -55.84 -53.91
CA TYR A 579 8.43 -54.72 -53.15
C TYR A 579 9.55 -54.09 -52.31
N SER A 580 9.43 -52.80 -52.02
CA SER A 580 10.44 -52.08 -51.24
C SER A 580 9.80 -51.05 -50.31
N ASN A 581 10.39 -50.90 -49.12
CA ASN A 581 10.03 -49.87 -48.17
C ASN A 581 11.26 -49.04 -47.82
N PHE A 582 11.04 -47.74 -47.65
CA PHE A 582 11.97 -46.75 -47.13
C PHE A 582 11.18 -45.80 -46.20
N ILE A 583 11.87 -45.03 -45.36
CA ILE A 583 11.21 -44.04 -44.50
C ILE A 583 11.20 -42.67 -45.18
N VAL A 584 10.09 -41.95 -45.06
CA VAL A 584 9.96 -40.52 -45.36
C VAL A 584 9.68 -39.82 -44.03
N THR A 585 10.34 -38.70 -43.78
CA THR A 585 10.18 -37.90 -42.56
C THR A 585 9.56 -36.54 -42.88
N SER A 586 8.41 -36.25 -42.29
CA SER A 586 7.80 -34.92 -42.29
C SER A 586 8.04 -34.27 -40.91
N ASN A 587 8.42 -32.99 -40.90
CA ASN A 587 8.75 -32.25 -39.68
C ASN A 587 7.73 -31.14 -39.43
N ASP A 588 7.02 -31.20 -38.31
CA ASP A 588 6.11 -30.15 -37.86
C ASP A 588 6.83 -28.79 -37.75
N THR A 589 6.10 -27.69 -37.95
CA THR A 589 6.65 -26.32 -37.81
C THR A 589 5.76 -25.41 -36.97
N GLY A 590 6.34 -24.78 -35.94
CA GLY A 590 5.62 -23.93 -34.98
C GLY A 590 6.30 -22.58 -34.84
N GLY A 591 5.75 -21.56 -35.50
CA GLY A 591 6.28 -20.21 -35.50
C GLY A 591 5.31 -19.23 -34.86
N GLY A 592 5.81 -18.21 -34.17
CA GLY A 592 5.03 -17.05 -33.76
C GLY A 592 5.82 -15.75 -33.83
N ASP A 593 5.18 -14.67 -33.40
CA ASP A 593 5.77 -13.33 -33.27
C ASP A 593 4.91 -12.47 -32.33
N GLY A 594 5.50 -11.46 -31.69
CA GLY A 594 4.83 -10.57 -30.73
C GLY A 594 5.63 -9.30 -30.50
N THR A 595 4.96 -8.21 -30.13
CA THR A 595 5.64 -6.96 -29.77
C THR A 595 6.06 -6.98 -28.30
N VAL A 596 7.30 -6.59 -28.00
CA VAL A 596 7.76 -6.41 -26.61
C VAL A 596 6.83 -5.41 -25.93
N LYS A 597 6.23 -5.77 -24.78
CA LYS A 597 5.39 -4.84 -24.03
C LYS A 597 6.21 -3.62 -23.65
N PRO A 598 5.67 -2.39 -23.73
CA PRO A 598 6.32 -1.25 -23.11
C PRO A 598 6.51 -1.56 -21.63
N GLU A 599 7.73 -1.34 -21.10
CA GLU A 599 7.98 -1.52 -19.67
C GLU A 599 6.98 -0.66 -18.89
N GLU A 600 6.16 -1.27 -18.02
CA GLU A 600 5.35 -0.52 -17.06
C GLU A 600 6.31 0.18 -16.11
N LYS A 601 6.70 1.42 -16.46
CA LYS A 601 7.45 2.28 -15.58
C LYS A 601 6.58 2.54 -14.35
N LEU A 602 7.04 2.02 -13.21
CA LEU A 602 6.37 2.22 -11.93
C LEU A 602 6.98 3.41 -11.19
N TYR A 603 6.14 4.03 -10.37
CA TYR A 603 6.38 5.31 -9.72
C TYR A 603 6.31 5.20 -8.19
N LYS A 604 6.78 6.26 -7.54
CA LYS A 604 6.76 6.51 -6.10
C LYS A 604 5.94 7.75 -5.78
N ILE A 605 5.34 7.75 -4.59
CA ILE A 605 4.89 8.98 -3.92
C ILE A 605 5.28 8.98 -2.45
N GLY A 606 5.34 10.16 -1.87
CA GLY A 606 5.49 10.35 -0.42
C GLY A 606 6.25 11.63 -0.12
N ASP A 607 7.32 11.45 0.65
CA ASP A 607 8.18 12.44 1.29
C ASP A 607 7.93 12.59 2.80
N TYR A 608 7.43 13.72 3.33
CA TYR A 608 7.79 14.17 4.69
C TYR A 608 6.60 14.49 5.63
N VAL A 609 6.83 14.39 6.95
CA VAL A 609 5.88 14.76 8.00
C VAL A 609 6.63 15.43 9.16
N TRP A 610 6.16 16.60 9.61
CA TRP A 610 6.91 17.45 10.56
C TRP A 610 6.10 18.10 11.68
N GLU A 611 6.80 18.47 12.74
CA GLU A 611 6.33 19.30 13.85
C GLU A 611 6.48 20.76 13.42
N ASP A 612 5.38 21.34 12.96
CA ASP A 612 5.25 22.76 12.63
C ASP A 612 5.11 23.54 13.95
N VAL A 613 6.05 24.47 14.20
CA VAL A 613 6.17 25.17 15.50
C VAL A 613 5.56 26.57 15.46
N ASP A 614 5.60 27.27 14.32
CA ASP A 614 5.05 28.64 14.17
C ASP A 614 3.66 28.68 13.52
N LYS A 615 3.22 27.53 12.95
CA LYS A 615 1.90 27.27 12.36
C LYS A 615 1.67 27.95 11.01
N ASP A 616 2.72 28.36 10.30
CA ASP A 616 2.59 28.98 8.99
C ASP A 616 2.22 27.98 7.86
N GLY A 617 2.40 26.68 8.08
CA GLY A 617 2.11 25.60 7.12
C GLY A 617 3.19 25.37 6.06
N VAL A 618 4.42 25.81 6.33
CA VAL A 618 5.61 25.69 5.47
C VAL A 618 6.67 24.86 6.20
N GLN A 619 7.55 24.21 5.42
CA GLN A 619 8.68 23.43 5.95
C GLN A 619 9.95 24.29 6.08
N GLY A 620 10.54 24.33 7.27
CA GLY A 620 11.87 24.89 7.55
C GLY A 620 11.92 26.41 7.70
N THR A 621 10.82 27.04 8.10
CA THR A 621 10.68 28.47 8.42
C THR A 621 11.11 28.80 9.85
N ASP A 622 10.90 27.91 10.84
CA ASP A 622 11.51 27.98 12.17
C ASP A 622 12.53 26.86 12.40
N SER A 623 13.74 27.27 12.79
CA SER A 623 14.81 26.44 13.37
C SER A 623 14.42 25.38 14.42
N LYS A 624 13.23 25.48 15.02
CA LYS A 624 12.69 24.55 16.02
C LYS A 624 11.84 23.42 15.44
N GLU A 625 11.42 23.50 14.17
CA GLU A 625 10.70 22.44 13.47
C GLU A 625 11.50 21.13 13.46
N LYS A 626 10.79 19.99 13.47
CA LYS A 626 11.42 18.67 13.54
C LYS A 626 10.69 17.62 12.71
N PRO A 627 11.39 16.61 12.18
CA PRO A 627 10.75 15.43 11.63
C PRO A 627 9.86 14.72 12.66
N MET A 628 8.67 14.27 12.24
CA MET A 628 7.76 13.48 13.08
C MET A 628 7.80 12.00 12.69
N ALA A 629 8.53 11.23 13.49
CA ALA A 629 8.64 9.79 13.34
C ALA A 629 7.38 9.03 13.78
N ASN A 630 7.22 7.81 13.25
CA ASN A 630 6.20 6.84 13.63
C ASN A 630 4.73 7.29 13.35
N VAL A 631 4.49 8.30 12.51
CA VAL A 631 3.15 8.71 12.07
C VAL A 631 2.62 7.69 11.04
N LEU A 632 1.40 7.19 11.18
CA LEU A 632 0.82 6.25 10.21
C LEU A 632 0.36 7.00 8.96
N VAL A 633 0.87 6.57 7.81
CA VAL A 633 0.41 7.04 6.49
C VAL A 633 -0.22 5.85 5.77
N THR A 634 -1.39 6.07 5.16
CA THR A 634 -2.15 5.04 4.45
C THR A 634 -2.45 5.47 3.03
N LEU A 635 -1.96 4.67 2.08
CA LEU A 635 -2.31 4.72 0.67
C LEU A 635 -3.60 3.94 0.42
N THR A 636 -4.48 4.51 -0.40
CA THR A 636 -5.63 3.83 -1.01
C THR A 636 -5.42 3.74 -2.52
N TYR A 637 -5.55 2.54 -3.06
CA TYR A 637 -5.42 2.22 -4.49
C TYR A 637 -6.74 2.46 -5.24
N PRO A 638 -6.73 2.57 -6.59
CA PRO A 638 -7.94 2.78 -7.38
C PRO A 638 -9.03 1.69 -7.23
N ASP A 639 -8.66 0.49 -6.80
CA ASP A 639 -9.57 -0.64 -6.54
C ASP A 639 -10.18 -0.60 -5.12
N GLY A 640 -9.81 0.37 -4.29
CA GLY A 640 -10.24 0.51 -2.90
C GLY A 640 -9.44 -0.33 -1.89
N THR A 641 -8.41 -1.07 -2.33
CA THR A 641 -7.46 -1.70 -1.40
C THR A 641 -6.55 -0.65 -0.76
N THR A 642 -5.90 -1.01 0.37
CA THR A 642 -5.06 -0.08 1.12
C THR A 642 -3.73 -0.70 1.53
N LYS A 643 -2.72 0.15 1.70
CA LYS A 643 -1.38 -0.18 2.22
C LYS A 643 -0.96 0.94 3.16
N SER A 644 -0.41 0.59 4.33
CA SER A 644 0.05 1.59 5.30
C SER A 644 1.54 1.42 5.60
N VAL A 645 2.20 2.54 5.88
CA VAL A 645 3.57 2.63 6.39
C VAL A 645 3.56 3.55 7.62
N ARG A 646 4.65 3.57 8.39
CA ARG A 646 4.90 4.64 9.38
C ARG A 646 6.13 5.43 8.97
N THR A 647 6.12 6.73 9.26
CA THR A 647 7.26 7.62 8.98
C THR A 647 8.51 7.17 9.76
N ASP A 648 9.68 7.34 9.14
CA ASP A 648 10.97 6.94 9.71
C ASP A 648 11.45 7.90 10.81
N ALA A 649 12.65 7.68 11.35
CA ALA A 649 13.23 8.55 12.39
C ALA A 649 13.47 10.00 11.94
N ASN A 650 13.48 10.24 10.62
CA ASN A 650 13.62 11.52 9.96
C ASN A 650 12.28 11.98 9.34
N GLY A 651 11.15 11.44 9.78
CA GLY A 651 9.82 11.89 9.34
C GLY A 651 9.43 11.46 7.92
N HIS A 652 10.28 10.77 7.17
CA HIS A 652 10.04 10.45 5.78
C HIS A 652 9.21 9.15 5.60
N TYR A 653 8.48 9.05 4.49
CA TYR A 653 7.75 7.87 4.06
C TYR A 653 7.71 7.73 2.53
N GLU A 654 7.51 6.50 2.03
CA GLU A 654 7.42 6.22 0.58
C GLU A 654 6.41 5.10 0.28
N PHE A 655 5.63 5.28 -0.79
CA PHE A 655 4.91 4.23 -1.48
C PHE A 655 5.40 4.07 -2.92
N GLY A 656 6.33 3.13 -3.15
CA GLY A 656 6.72 2.70 -4.49
C GLY A 656 5.82 1.60 -5.08
N GLY A 657 5.85 1.48 -6.42
CA GLY A 657 5.17 0.44 -7.20
C GLY A 657 3.86 0.88 -7.84
N LEU A 658 3.71 2.18 -8.12
CA LEU A 658 2.45 2.80 -8.58
C LEU A 658 2.43 2.95 -10.10
N LYS A 659 1.26 2.81 -10.73
CA LYS A 659 1.10 2.89 -12.19
C LYS A 659 0.88 4.34 -12.66
N ASP A 660 1.28 4.62 -13.89
CA ASP A 660 0.99 5.93 -14.51
C ASP A 660 -0.51 6.12 -14.75
N GLY A 661 -0.97 7.37 -14.74
CA GLY A 661 -2.35 7.75 -15.04
C GLY A 661 -3.39 7.36 -14.00
N GLU A 662 -3.05 6.52 -13.02
CA GLU A 662 -3.92 6.14 -11.90
C GLU A 662 -3.99 7.24 -10.82
N THR A 663 -5.08 7.22 -10.05
CA THR A 663 -5.37 8.19 -8.99
C THR A 663 -5.42 7.48 -7.65
N TYR A 664 -4.65 8.01 -6.69
CA TYR A 664 -4.41 7.43 -5.38
C TYR A 664 -4.79 8.44 -4.29
N THR A 665 -5.25 7.95 -3.13
CA THR A 665 -5.50 8.81 -1.97
C THR A 665 -4.55 8.44 -0.83
N VAL A 666 -3.78 9.42 -0.37
CA VAL A 666 -2.92 9.33 0.81
C VAL A 666 -3.68 9.94 2.00
N LYS A 667 -3.60 9.30 3.16
CA LYS A 667 -4.19 9.76 4.41
C LYS A 667 -3.22 9.60 5.57
N PHE A 668 -3.12 10.62 6.41
CA PHE A 668 -2.25 10.66 7.59
C PHE A 668 -3.05 10.47 8.88
N GLU A 669 -2.49 9.74 9.85
CA GLU A 669 -2.97 9.65 11.23
C GLU A 669 -2.52 10.89 12.00
N THR A 670 -3.45 11.74 12.45
CA THR A 670 -3.12 12.88 13.32
C THR A 670 -2.53 12.36 14.64
N PRO A 671 -1.28 12.73 15.02
CA PRO A 671 -0.66 12.24 16.24
C PRO A 671 -1.39 12.72 17.50
N ALA A 672 -1.39 11.90 18.55
CA ALA A 672 -2.10 12.23 19.79
C ALA A 672 -1.56 13.51 20.45
N GLY A 673 -2.44 14.48 20.70
CA GLY A 673 -2.08 15.79 21.25
C GLY A 673 -1.55 16.81 20.23
N TYR A 674 -1.61 16.50 18.93
CA TYR A 674 -1.31 17.42 17.84
C TYR A 674 -2.57 17.80 17.04
N LEU A 675 -2.51 18.92 16.32
CA LEU A 675 -3.48 19.36 15.32
C LEU A 675 -2.81 19.49 13.95
N PRO A 676 -3.51 19.23 12.83
CA PRO A 676 -2.97 19.49 11.49
C PRO A 676 -2.72 20.98 11.27
N THR A 677 -1.61 21.32 10.63
CA THR A 677 -1.29 22.73 10.30
C THR A 677 -2.07 23.28 9.11
N LYS A 678 -1.89 24.57 8.84
CA LYS A 678 -2.41 25.29 7.68
C LYS A 678 -2.03 24.58 6.38
N VAL A 679 -3.05 24.23 5.58
CA VAL A 679 -2.87 23.63 4.26
C VAL A 679 -2.47 24.69 3.25
N ASN A 680 -1.59 24.34 2.29
CA ASN A 680 -1.02 25.25 1.29
C ASN A 680 -0.38 26.50 1.95
N GLY A 681 0.57 26.29 2.87
CA GLY A 681 1.22 27.38 3.58
C GLY A 681 1.95 28.37 2.68
N THR A 682 2.55 27.83 1.62
CA THR A 682 3.35 28.47 0.56
C THR A 682 2.79 28.08 -0.82
N THR A 683 3.39 28.59 -1.91
CA THR A 683 3.17 28.09 -3.29
C THR A 683 4.24 27.10 -3.74
N ASP A 684 5.21 26.80 -2.88
CA ASP A 684 6.28 25.83 -3.11
C ASP A 684 5.83 24.44 -2.59
N GLY A 685 5.28 23.62 -3.49
CA GLY A 685 4.60 22.37 -3.10
C GLY A 685 5.50 21.32 -2.45
N GLU A 686 6.81 21.38 -2.69
CA GLU A 686 7.84 20.57 -1.99
C GLU A 686 8.10 21.08 -0.55
N LYS A 687 7.32 22.05 -0.05
CA LYS A 687 7.42 22.63 1.29
C LYS A 687 6.07 23.02 1.91
N ASP A 688 4.92 22.71 1.30
CA ASP A 688 3.63 22.97 1.93
C ASP A 688 3.14 21.78 2.76
N SER A 689 2.04 21.96 3.50
CA SER A 689 1.26 20.87 4.06
C SER A 689 0.05 20.65 3.16
N ASN A 690 -0.14 19.44 2.62
CA ASN A 690 -1.38 19.11 1.92
C ASN A 690 -2.51 18.71 2.91
N GLY A 691 -2.19 18.63 4.21
CA GLY A 691 -3.10 18.25 5.28
C GLY A 691 -3.35 16.74 5.39
N SER A 692 -4.26 16.35 6.29
CA SER A 692 -4.40 14.94 6.71
C SER A 692 -4.98 13.98 5.66
N SER A 693 -5.38 14.45 4.48
CA SER A 693 -5.69 13.58 3.34
C SER A 693 -5.56 14.32 2.00
N VAL A 694 -4.83 13.75 1.06
CA VAL A 694 -4.58 14.29 -0.28
C VAL A 694 -4.84 13.22 -1.35
N THR A 695 -5.32 13.63 -2.53
CA THR A 695 -5.53 12.75 -3.68
C THR A 695 -4.60 13.17 -4.80
N VAL A 696 -3.71 12.26 -5.21
CA VAL A 696 -2.68 12.44 -6.22
C VAL A 696 -3.00 11.63 -7.47
N LYS A 697 -2.59 12.12 -8.65
CA LYS A 697 -2.63 11.35 -9.90
C LYS A 697 -1.22 11.27 -10.46
N ILE A 698 -0.75 10.05 -10.73
CA ILE A 698 0.55 9.85 -11.37
C ILE A 698 0.47 10.34 -12.82
N ASN A 699 1.50 11.09 -13.25
CA ASN A 699 1.60 11.63 -14.61
C ASN A 699 3.07 11.59 -15.08
N GLY A 700 3.60 10.40 -15.33
CA GLY A 700 4.92 10.19 -15.95
C GLY A 700 6.15 10.36 -15.05
N LYS A 701 5.98 10.85 -13.81
CA LYS A 701 7.01 11.11 -12.80
C LYS A 701 6.59 10.65 -11.39
N ASP A 702 7.57 10.53 -10.49
CA ASP A 702 7.34 10.38 -9.05
C ASP A 702 6.79 11.68 -8.43
N ASP A 703 6.07 11.58 -7.31
CA ASP A 703 5.49 12.71 -6.57
C ASP A 703 5.92 12.69 -5.09
N MET A 704 7.12 13.22 -4.85
CA MET A 704 7.75 13.36 -3.54
C MET A 704 7.56 14.81 -3.04
N SER A 705 6.30 15.16 -2.80
CA SER A 705 5.86 16.46 -2.26
C SER A 705 4.50 16.29 -1.57
N LEU A 706 4.27 15.11 -0.98
CA LEU A 706 3.01 14.74 -0.36
C LEU A 706 3.14 14.82 1.16
N ASP A 707 3.18 16.04 1.66
CA ASP A 707 3.66 16.33 3.01
C ASP A 707 2.55 16.79 3.94
N THR A 708 2.76 16.64 5.25
CA THR A 708 1.87 17.30 6.22
C THR A 708 2.57 17.71 7.52
N GLY A 709 2.33 18.96 7.91
CA GLY A 709 2.77 19.50 9.19
C GLY A 709 1.71 19.33 10.28
N PHE A 710 2.15 19.11 11.51
CA PHE A 710 1.32 19.04 12.69
C PHE A 710 1.90 19.95 13.79
N TYR A 711 1.05 20.71 14.48
CA TYR A 711 1.48 21.57 15.59
C TYR A 711 0.87 21.15 16.92
N LYS A 712 1.46 21.62 18.02
CA LYS A 712 0.87 21.62 19.36
C LYS A 712 0.38 23.02 19.70
N GLU A 713 -0.72 23.09 20.44
CA GLU A 713 -1.06 24.33 21.12
C GLU A 713 -0.14 24.49 22.35
N PRO A 714 0.56 25.62 22.51
CA PRO A 714 1.33 25.86 23.72
C PRO A 714 0.39 25.94 24.92
N LYS A 715 0.89 25.50 26.07
CA LYS A 715 0.22 25.69 27.35
C LYS A 715 0.86 26.83 28.11
N TYR A 716 0.06 27.50 28.93
CA TYR A 716 0.42 28.69 29.68
C TYR A 716 0.08 28.51 31.16
N ASN A 717 0.49 29.49 31.95
CA ASN A 717 0.30 29.52 33.39
C ASN A 717 -0.43 30.77 33.84
N LEU A 718 -1.02 30.71 35.03
CA LEU A 718 -1.76 31.82 35.63
C LEU A 718 -1.58 31.88 37.15
N GLY A 719 -1.38 33.09 37.70
CA GLY A 719 -1.33 33.33 39.15
C GLY A 719 -0.81 34.74 39.50
N ASP A 720 -0.40 34.93 40.75
CA ASP A 720 0.89 35.54 41.15
C ASP A 720 0.98 35.56 42.70
N TYR A 721 0.49 36.60 43.38
CA TYR A 721 0.76 36.88 44.80
C TYR A 721 -0.48 37.05 45.70
N VAL A 722 -0.27 36.82 46.99
CA VAL A 722 -1.20 37.17 48.08
C VAL A 722 -0.39 37.68 49.27
N TRP A 723 -0.73 38.85 49.83
CA TRP A 723 0.09 39.53 50.84
C TRP A 723 -0.68 40.18 51.99
N GLU A 724 0.05 40.40 53.06
CA GLU A 724 -0.36 41.26 54.15
C GLU A 724 -0.13 42.72 53.76
N ASP A 725 -1.21 43.37 53.35
CA ASP A 725 -1.28 44.82 53.26
C ASP A 725 -1.19 45.40 54.68
N THR A 726 -0.08 46.06 54.97
CA THR A 726 0.26 46.62 56.28
C THR A 726 -0.19 48.07 56.44
N ASN A 727 -0.36 48.79 55.33
CA ASN A 727 -0.63 50.23 55.31
C ASN A 727 -2.12 50.56 55.02
N LYS A 728 -2.85 49.60 54.43
CA LYS A 728 -4.26 49.58 53.99
C LYS A 728 -4.61 50.38 52.73
N ASP A 729 -3.66 50.61 51.82
CA ASP A 729 -3.85 51.29 50.53
C ASP A 729 -4.12 50.34 49.34
N GLY A 730 -3.99 49.03 49.56
CA GLY A 730 -4.25 47.97 48.58
C GLY A 730 -3.20 47.78 47.50
N ILE A 731 -2.06 48.45 47.61
CA ILE A 731 -0.89 48.31 46.73
C ILE A 731 0.03 47.21 47.31
N GLN A 732 0.80 46.54 46.45
CA GLN A 732 1.84 45.59 46.85
C GLN A 732 3.14 46.36 47.16
N ASP A 733 3.34 46.72 48.43
CA ASP A 733 4.50 47.52 48.83
C ASP A 733 5.75 46.65 49.07
N ALA A 734 6.95 47.20 48.85
CA ALA A 734 8.19 46.41 48.72
C ALA A 734 8.69 45.73 50.02
N ASN A 735 8.04 46.01 51.16
CA ASN A 735 8.36 45.45 52.47
C ASN A 735 7.29 44.46 52.98
N GLU A 736 6.23 44.21 52.20
CA GLU A 736 5.04 43.53 52.69
C GLU A 736 5.13 42.00 52.56
N PRO A 737 4.84 41.24 53.63
CA PRO A 737 5.04 39.80 53.62
C PRO A 737 3.88 39.08 52.94
N GLY A 738 4.21 38.13 52.06
CA GLY A 738 3.22 37.23 51.47
C GLY A 738 2.50 36.35 52.51
N ILE A 739 1.20 36.12 52.34
CA ILE A 739 0.41 35.28 53.25
C ILE A 739 0.44 33.84 52.74
N LYS A 740 0.85 32.93 53.62
CA LYS A 740 0.97 31.49 53.37
C LYS A 740 -0.36 30.75 53.56
N ASP A 741 -0.52 29.64 52.83
CA ASP A 741 -1.64 28.68 52.92
C ASP A 741 -3.03 29.27 52.58
N VAL A 742 -3.06 30.42 51.90
CA VAL A 742 -4.29 31.01 51.37
C VAL A 742 -4.75 30.18 50.19
N LYS A 743 -5.97 29.65 50.27
CA LYS A 743 -6.57 28.78 49.26
C LYS A 743 -7.07 29.60 48.08
N VAL A 744 -6.72 29.17 46.88
CA VAL A 744 -7.05 29.81 45.61
C VAL A 744 -7.73 28.79 44.69
N THR A 745 -8.85 29.18 44.08
CA THR A 745 -9.68 28.32 43.21
C THR A 745 -9.72 28.88 41.80
N LEU A 746 -9.44 28.03 40.79
CA LEU A 746 -9.50 28.37 39.37
C LEU A 746 -10.77 27.77 38.73
N LYS A 747 -11.52 28.61 38.03
CA LYS A 747 -12.69 28.22 37.22
C LYS A 747 -12.46 28.55 35.75
N ASP A 748 -13.01 27.70 34.88
CA ASP A 748 -13.08 27.97 33.44
C ASP A 748 -14.18 29.01 33.11
N SER A 749 -14.27 29.40 31.84
CA SER A 749 -15.25 30.36 31.32
C SER A 749 -16.72 29.94 31.45
N THR A 750 -17.00 28.70 31.86
CA THR A 750 -18.36 28.22 32.19
C THR A 750 -18.68 28.31 33.69
N GLY A 751 -17.73 28.74 34.51
CA GLY A 751 -17.85 28.80 35.97
C GLY A 751 -17.56 27.47 36.67
N LYS A 752 -17.15 26.43 35.93
CA LYS A 752 -16.77 25.13 36.49
C LYS A 752 -15.37 25.21 37.08
N VAL A 753 -15.18 24.68 38.30
CA VAL A 753 -13.86 24.55 38.93
C VAL A 753 -13.00 23.56 38.13
N ILE A 754 -11.80 24.00 37.77
CA ILE A 754 -10.79 23.20 37.05
C ILE A 754 -9.50 23.00 37.86
N GLY A 755 -9.27 23.79 38.90
CA GLY A 755 -8.13 23.62 39.80
C GLY A 755 -8.32 24.33 41.14
N THR A 756 -7.58 23.87 42.15
CA THR A 756 -7.42 24.53 43.46
C THR A 756 -5.98 24.42 43.90
N THR A 757 -5.42 25.48 44.48
CA THR A 757 -4.07 25.51 45.04
C THR A 757 -4.05 26.30 46.35
N THR A 758 -2.89 26.37 47.01
CA THR A 758 -2.65 27.20 48.20
C THR A 758 -1.36 27.99 48.03
N THR A 759 -1.32 29.23 48.52
CA THR A 759 -0.13 30.07 48.47
C THR A 759 1.04 29.49 49.28
N ASP A 760 2.25 29.67 48.79
CA ASP A 760 3.46 29.17 49.43
C ASP A 760 3.94 30.05 50.61
N ALA A 761 5.08 29.72 51.21
CA ALA A 761 5.64 30.47 52.34
C ALA A 761 6.10 31.91 52.01
N SER A 762 6.07 32.29 50.73
CA SER A 762 6.30 33.65 50.24
C SER A 762 5.02 34.33 49.74
N GLY A 763 3.85 33.69 49.83
CA GLY A 763 2.58 34.21 49.31
C GLY A 763 2.35 33.97 47.81
N LYS A 764 3.26 33.31 47.10
CA LYS A 764 3.12 33.05 45.66
C LYS A 764 2.21 31.84 45.40
N TYR A 765 1.45 31.88 44.31
CA TYR A 765 0.65 30.75 43.81
C TYR A 765 0.69 30.66 42.28
N LYS A 766 0.46 29.46 41.74
CA LYS A 766 0.49 29.23 40.29
C LYS A 766 -0.41 28.06 39.88
N PHE A 767 -1.13 28.24 38.78
CA PHE A 767 -1.76 27.19 37.98
C PHE A 767 -0.96 26.99 36.68
N THR A 768 -0.85 25.75 36.20
CA THR A 768 -0.05 25.38 35.03
C THR A 768 -0.89 24.65 33.98
N ASP A 769 -0.31 24.46 32.80
CA ASP A 769 -0.84 23.60 31.73
C ASP A 769 -2.20 24.06 31.14
N LEU A 770 -2.49 25.37 31.24
CA LEU A 770 -3.74 25.99 30.81
C LEU A 770 -3.73 26.36 29.33
N ASP A 771 -4.92 26.32 28.71
CA ASP A 771 -5.14 26.76 27.33
C ASP A 771 -5.40 28.28 27.25
N ASN A 772 -5.30 28.85 26.05
CA ASN A 772 -5.79 30.20 25.75
C ASN A 772 -7.28 30.32 26.11
N GLY A 773 -7.65 31.33 26.90
CA GLY A 773 -9.03 31.50 27.36
C GLY A 773 -9.21 32.45 28.53
N ASN A 774 -10.47 32.60 28.94
CA ASN A 774 -10.88 33.39 30.10
C ASN A 774 -11.06 32.47 31.30
N TYR A 775 -10.49 32.85 32.44
CA TYR A 775 -10.54 32.12 33.70
C TYR A 775 -11.02 33.03 34.83
N THR A 776 -11.62 32.45 35.87
CA THR A 776 -11.94 33.18 37.11
C THR A 776 -11.11 32.60 38.26
N VAL A 777 -10.49 33.49 39.03
CA VAL A 777 -9.77 33.15 40.26
C VAL A 777 -10.59 33.63 41.46
N GLU A 778 -10.75 32.76 42.44
CA GLU A 778 -11.39 33.04 43.73
C GLU A 778 -10.42 32.76 44.88
N PHE A 779 -10.22 33.75 45.75
CA PHE A 779 -9.38 33.67 46.95
C PHE A 779 -10.25 33.47 48.18
N GLU A 780 -9.84 32.59 49.11
CA GLU A 780 -10.49 32.44 50.42
C GLU A 780 -9.88 33.44 51.42
N THR A 781 -10.70 34.14 52.22
CA THR A 781 -10.19 35.13 53.19
C THR A 781 -9.40 34.43 54.32
N PRO A 782 -8.13 34.80 54.60
CA PRO A 782 -7.35 34.20 55.67
C PRO A 782 -7.93 34.51 57.06
N ALA A 783 -7.83 33.57 57.98
CA ALA A 783 -8.35 33.76 59.35
C ALA A 783 -7.59 34.87 60.10
N GLY A 784 -8.32 35.85 60.64
CA GLY A 784 -7.74 37.03 61.29
C GLY A 784 -7.30 38.15 60.33
N TYR A 785 -7.68 38.05 59.05
CA TYR A 785 -7.42 39.06 58.03
C TYR A 785 -8.73 39.56 57.39
N THR A 786 -8.72 40.82 56.95
CA THR A 786 -9.78 41.45 56.19
C THR A 786 -9.26 41.77 54.77
N PRO A 787 -10.02 41.54 53.70
CA PRO A 787 -9.61 41.94 52.35
C PRO A 787 -9.39 43.45 52.27
N THR A 788 -8.33 43.88 51.57
CA THR A 788 -8.04 45.30 51.41
C THR A 788 -8.83 45.96 50.28
N VAL A 789 -8.66 47.27 50.09
CA VAL A 789 -9.19 48.03 48.96
C VAL A 789 -8.60 47.51 47.64
N LYS A 790 -9.41 47.46 46.58
CA LYS A 790 -9.04 46.81 45.32
C LYS A 790 -8.95 47.75 44.13
N ASN A 791 -8.14 47.38 43.14
CA ASN A 791 -7.94 48.11 41.89
C ASN A 791 -7.53 49.58 42.14
N THR A 792 -6.59 49.79 43.06
CA THR A 792 -6.18 51.13 43.51
C THR A 792 -5.14 51.80 42.62
N THR A 793 -4.55 51.07 41.67
CA THR A 793 -3.59 51.58 40.69
C THR A 793 -3.98 51.19 39.25
N ALA A 794 -3.01 51.28 38.33
CA ALA A 794 -3.07 50.67 37.00
C ALA A 794 -1.75 49.91 36.69
N GLU A 795 -1.01 49.52 37.74
CA GLU A 795 0.16 48.64 37.67
C GLU A 795 -0.25 47.25 38.17
N ASP A 796 0.47 46.20 37.74
CA ASP A 796 0.25 44.81 38.16
C ASP A 796 0.77 44.57 39.60
N LYS A 797 0.27 45.39 40.54
CA LYS A 797 0.70 45.53 41.94
C LYS A 797 -0.41 46.05 42.85
N ASP A 798 -1.67 45.77 42.54
CA ASP A 798 -2.78 46.05 43.44
C ASP A 798 -3.65 44.83 43.69
N SER A 799 -4.39 44.86 44.79
CA SER A 799 -5.34 43.79 45.09
C SER A 799 -6.46 43.82 44.05
N ASN A 800 -6.72 42.70 43.37
CA ASN A 800 -7.94 42.55 42.58
C ASN A 800 -9.14 42.13 43.45
N GLY A 801 -8.91 41.91 44.75
CA GLY A 801 -9.89 41.42 45.73
C GLY A 801 -10.12 39.90 45.68
N LEU A 802 -11.20 39.45 46.31
CA LEU A 802 -11.51 38.02 46.48
C LEU A 802 -11.90 37.26 45.20
N THR A 803 -12.24 37.97 44.11
CA THR A 803 -12.66 37.33 42.86
C THR A 803 -12.30 38.22 41.68
N THR A 804 -11.52 37.67 40.73
CA THR A 804 -11.03 38.38 39.54
C THR A 804 -11.04 37.46 38.31
N THR A 805 -10.95 38.03 37.12
CA THR A 805 -10.95 37.30 35.84
C THR A 805 -9.65 37.51 35.08
N GLY A 806 -8.90 36.43 34.87
CA GLY A 806 -7.67 36.43 34.08
C GLY A 806 -7.92 35.99 32.65
N VAL A 807 -7.16 36.55 31.71
CA VAL A 807 -7.16 36.15 30.30
C VAL A 807 -5.79 35.61 29.96
N ILE A 808 -5.74 34.37 29.49
CA ILE A 808 -4.57 33.78 28.87
C ILE A 808 -4.69 33.96 27.37
N LYS A 809 -3.73 34.66 26.77
CA LYS A 809 -3.64 34.83 25.33
C LYS A 809 -2.17 34.87 24.90
N ASP A 810 -1.69 33.72 24.43
CA ASP A 810 -0.38 33.51 23.81
C ASP A 810 0.83 33.80 24.74
N ALA A 811 0.57 33.99 26.04
CA ALA A 811 1.54 34.21 27.11
C ALA A 811 0.97 33.80 28.49
N ASP A 812 1.87 33.56 29.45
CA ASP A 812 1.53 33.44 30.87
C ASP A 812 0.88 34.74 31.40
N ASN A 813 -0.05 34.62 32.34
CA ASN A 813 -0.68 35.76 33.01
C ASN A 813 -0.32 35.75 34.52
N MET A 814 0.54 36.68 34.93
CA MET A 814 1.05 36.79 36.30
C MET A 814 0.67 38.14 36.93
N THR A 815 -0.62 38.49 36.86
CA THR A 815 -1.18 39.78 37.34
C THR A 815 -2.47 39.58 38.17
N LEU A 816 -2.64 38.40 38.77
CA LEU A 816 -3.86 38.03 39.50
C LEU A 816 -3.59 37.92 40.99
N ASP A 817 -3.96 38.97 41.71
CA ASP A 817 -3.33 39.34 42.98
C ASP A 817 -4.36 39.71 44.05
N SER A 818 -4.06 39.44 45.32
CA SER A 818 -5.00 39.69 46.43
C SER A 818 -4.31 40.13 47.73
N GLY A 819 -4.54 41.36 48.15
CA GLY A 819 -4.04 41.94 49.40
C GLY A 819 -5.05 41.84 50.55
N PHE A 820 -4.55 41.64 51.77
CA PHE A 820 -5.35 41.53 52.99
C PHE A 820 -4.64 42.20 54.17
N TYR A 821 -5.34 42.96 55.01
CA TYR A 821 -4.76 43.52 56.24
C TYR A 821 -5.21 42.73 57.47
N LYS A 822 -4.39 42.68 58.52
CA LYS A 822 -4.80 42.05 59.80
C LYS A 822 -6.03 42.76 60.38
N THR A 823 -7.07 41.99 60.71
CA THR A 823 -8.29 42.51 61.32
C THR A 823 -7.96 43.13 62.69
N PRO A 824 -8.22 44.44 62.92
CA PRO A 824 -7.94 45.08 64.19
C PRO A 824 -8.70 44.47 65.36
N LYS A 825 -8.18 44.67 66.57
CA LYS A 825 -8.75 44.20 67.83
C LYS A 825 -8.69 45.29 68.88
N TYR A 826 -9.68 45.29 69.77
CA TYR A 826 -10.00 46.41 70.67
C TYR A 826 -10.33 45.92 72.08
N SER A 827 -10.53 46.87 72.99
CA SER A 827 -10.65 46.68 74.43
C SER A 827 -11.76 47.56 75.01
N LEU A 828 -12.35 47.14 76.14
CA LEU A 828 -13.43 47.86 76.82
C LEU A 828 -13.26 47.99 78.33
N GLY A 829 -13.68 49.14 78.87
CA GLY A 829 -13.99 49.38 80.28
C GLY A 829 -12.87 50.00 81.11
N ASP A 830 -13.23 50.76 82.16
CA ASP A 830 -12.26 51.35 83.08
C ASP A 830 -12.58 51.08 84.58
N TYR A 831 -13.54 51.76 85.21
CA TYR A 831 -13.60 51.90 86.67
C TYR A 831 -14.97 51.67 87.32
N VAL A 832 -14.96 51.27 88.60
CA VAL A 832 -16.15 51.24 89.47
C VAL A 832 -15.77 51.73 90.85
N TRP A 833 -16.47 52.74 91.41
CA TRP A 833 -16.09 53.38 92.67
C TRP A 833 -17.23 53.61 93.67
N TYR A 834 -16.79 53.89 94.89
CA TYR A 834 -17.62 54.24 96.03
C TYR A 834 -17.82 55.74 96.08
N ASP A 835 -18.90 56.20 95.47
CA ASP A 835 -19.34 57.59 95.52
C ASP A 835 -19.74 57.92 96.96
N SER A 836 -18.95 58.80 97.57
CA SER A 836 -19.07 59.21 98.98
C SER A 836 -19.83 60.51 99.13
N ASN A 837 -19.98 61.29 98.05
CA ASN A 837 -20.57 62.64 98.07
C ASN A 837 -22.00 62.66 97.47
N LYS A 838 -22.37 61.61 96.71
CA LYS A 838 -23.63 61.34 95.99
C LYS A 838 -23.91 62.28 94.80
N ASP A 839 -22.88 62.79 94.14
CA ASP A 839 -22.94 63.69 92.97
C ASP A 839 -22.70 63.02 91.61
N GLY A 840 -22.31 61.73 91.61
CA GLY A 840 -22.19 60.91 90.42
C GLY A 840 -20.88 61.06 89.65
N LYS A 841 -19.81 61.54 90.27
CA LYS A 841 -18.52 61.83 89.62
C LYS A 841 -17.39 61.01 90.22
N GLN A 842 -16.39 60.71 89.41
CA GLN A 842 -15.18 60.00 89.80
C GLN A 842 -14.23 60.99 90.53
N ASP A 843 -14.43 61.19 91.84
CA ASP A 843 -13.65 62.17 92.60
C ASP A 843 -12.32 61.59 93.10
N SER A 844 -11.24 62.38 93.05
CA SER A 844 -9.85 61.91 93.27
C SER A 844 -9.52 61.42 94.69
N THR A 845 -10.48 61.51 95.61
CA THR A 845 -10.39 61.03 96.99
C THR A 845 -11.24 59.78 97.26
N GLU A 846 -12.03 59.36 96.28
CA GLU A 846 -12.93 58.21 96.38
C GLU A 846 -12.21 56.91 96.03
N LYS A 847 -12.83 55.78 96.38
CA LYS A 847 -12.18 54.47 96.33
C LYS A 847 -12.90 53.57 95.36
N GLY A 848 -12.15 52.89 94.51
CA GLY A 848 -12.70 51.82 93.71
C GLY A 848 -13.33 50.70 94.55
N ILE A 849 -14.39 50.10 94.03
CA ILE A 849 -15.06 48.95 94.65
C ILE A 849 -14.50 47.69 94.03
N LYS A 850 -13.87 46.84 94.86
CA LYS A 850 -13.34 45.54 94.46
C LYS A 850 -14.46 44.51 94.28
N ASP A 851 -14.20 43.49 93.45
CA ASP A 851 -15.00 42.27 93.32
C ASP A 851 -16.40 42.48 92.69
N VAL A 852 -16.70 43.69 92.17
CA VAL A 852 -17.90 43.97 91.38
C VAL A 852 -17.80 43.21 90.07
N LYS A 853 -18.79 42.37 89.79
CA LYS A 853 -18.80 41.52 88.60
C LYS A 853 -19.36 42.32 87.42
N VAL A 854 -18.61 42.34 86.33
CA VAL A 854 -18.98 43.02 85.08
C VAL A 854 -19.13 41.98 83.98
N THR A 855 -20.23 42.06 83.22
CA THR A 855 -20.59 41.08 82.18
C THR A 855 -20.65 41.78 80.82
N LEU A 856 -20.02 41.20 79.80
CA LEU A 856 -20.01 41.73 78.43
C LEU A 856 -20.85 40.83 77.52
N LEU A 857 -21.83 41.42 76.84
CA LEU A 857 -22.70 40.78 75.86
C LEU A 857 -22.40 41.34 74.47
N ASN A 858 -22.57 40.53 73.42
CA ASN A 858 -22.52 41.00 72.03
C ASN A 858 -23.88 41.54 71.53
N GLU A 859 -23.94 42.05 70.30
CA GLU A 859 -25.16 42.56 69.66
C GLU A 859 -26.35 41.58 69.62
N LYS A 860 -26.14 40.26 69.78
CA LYS A 860 -27.21 39.26 69.86
C LYS A 860 -27.72 39.01 71.28
N GLY A 861 -27.11 39.62 72.30
CA GLY A 861 -27.35 39.32 73.71
C GLY A 861 -26.64 38.07 74.22
N GLU A 862 -25.68 37.52 73.47
CA GLU A 862 -24.87 36.38 73.93
C GLU A 862 -23.77 36.90 74.88
N VAL A 863 -23.62 36.32 76.08
CA VAL A 863 -22.52 36.65 77.00
C VAL A 863 -21.20 36.17 76.41
N ILE A 864 -20.31 37.10 76.09
CA ILE A 864 -18.98 36.83 75.54
C ILE A 864 -17.85 37.05 76.55
N GLY A 865 -18.12 37.74 77.66
CA GLY A 865 -17.15 38.00 78.71
C GLY A 865 -17.79 38.14 80.09
N THR A 866 -17.04 37.80 81.13
CA THR A 866 -17.36 38.17 82.50
C THR A 866 -16.05 38.38 83.25
N THR A 867 -15.94 39.50 83.96
CA THR A 867 -14.76 39.87 84.75
C THR A 867 -15.19 40.39 86.12
N LYS A 868 -14.21 40.74 86.95
CA LYS A 868 -14.42 41.42 88.24
C LYS A 868 -13.48 42.60 88.37
N THR A 869 -13.92 43.64 89.05
CA THR A 869 -13.08 44.80 89.39
C THR A 869 -11.97 44.41 90.36
N ASP A 870 -10.78 44.98 90.15
CA ASP A 870 -9.58 44.72 90.95
C ASP A 870 -9.60 45.43 92.32
N GLU A 871 -8.50 45.34 93.09
CA GLU A 871 -8.42 45.98 94.41
C GLU A 871 -8.49 47.51 94.37
N ASN A 872 -8.30 48.11 93.19
CA ASN A 872 -8.38 49.54 92.95
C ASN A 872 -9.71 49.94 92.31
N GLY A 873 -10.59 49.01 91.92
CA GLY A 873 -11.84 49.26 91.19
C GLY A 873 -11.77 49.14 89.66
N LYS A 874 -10.61 48.82 89.08
CA LYS A 874 -10.42 48.74 87.62
C LYS A 874 -10.95 47.43 87.04
N TYR A 875 -11.53 47.46 85.84
CA TYR A 875 -11.88 46.28 85.04
C TYR A 875 -11.52 46.47 83.57
N ARG A 876 -11.45 45.38 82.80
CA ARG A 876 -11.14 45.42 81.36
C ARG A 876 -11.61 44.16 80.63
N PHE A 877 -11.99 44.33 79.36
CA PHE A 877 -12.11 43.27 78.36
C PHE A 877 -11.15 43.56 77.20
N ASP A 878 -10.58 42.52 76.56
CA ASP A 878 -9.57 42.62 75.51
C ASP A 878 -9.92 41.75 74.29
N ASN A 879 -9.27 42.01 73.15
CA ASN A 879 -9.35 41.21 71.91
C ASN A 879 -10.76 41.16 71.27
N LEU A 880 -11.52 42.25 71.43
CA LEU A 880 -12.85 42.44 70.84
C LEU A 880 -12.74 42.87 69.37
N ASP A 881 -13.70 42.46 68.54
CA ASP A 881 -13.88 43.01 67.19
C ASP A 881 -14.60 44.36 67.25
N SER A 882 -14.56 45.16 66.18
CA SER A 882 -15.47 46.32 66.08
C SER A 882 -16.92 45.86 65.90
N GLY A 883 -17.85 46.53 66.57
CA GLY A 883 -19.24 46.09 66.69
C GLY A 883 -19.94 46.66 67.93
N LYS A 884 -21.19 46.27 68.14
CA LYS A 884 -21.98 46.66 69.32
C LYS A 884 -21.86 45.63 70.44
N TYR A 885 -21.77 46.13 71.66
CA TYR A 885 -21.73 45.33 72.89
C TYR A 885 -22.60 45.97 73.97
N LYS A 886 -22.98 45.18 74.96
CA LYS A 886 -23.63 45.66 76.19
C LYS A 886 -22.79 45.26 77.40
N VAL A 887 -22.48 46.23 78.25
CA VAL A 887 -21.82 46.04 79.55
C VAL A 887 -22.86 46.06 80.65
N ILE A 888 -22.79 45.11 81.57
CA ILE A 888 -23.72 44.98 82.71
C ILE A 888 -22.92 44.86 84.01
N PHE A 889 -23.16 45.76 84.95
CA PHE A 889 -22.55 45.78 86.28
C PHE A 889 -23.49 45.13 87.31
N GLU A 890 -23.03 44.09 88.02
CA GLU A 890 -23.83 43.46 89.08
C GLU A 890 -23.77 44.32 90.36
N LYS A 891 -24.88 45.04 90.65
CA LYS A 891 -25.00 45.99 91.77
C LYS A 891 -24.48 45.40 93.09
N PRO A 892 -23.49 46.01 93.76
CA PRO A 892 -22.98 45.53 95.05
C PRO A 892 -24.06 45.40 96.13
N ALA A 893 -23.86 44.46 97.05
CA ALA A 893 -24.73 44.28 98.21
C ALA A 893 -24.56 45.46 99.19
N GLY A 894 -25.69 45.98 99.71
CA GLY A 894 -25.71 47.13 100.62
C GLY A 894 -25.60 48.51 99.94
N LEU A 895 -25.19 48.58 98.67
CA LEU A 895 -25.02 49.85 97.95
C LEU A 895 -26.14 50.14 96.95
N THR A 896 -26.39 51.41 96.67
CA THR A 896 -27.30 51.91 95.63
C THR A 896 -26.48 52.63 94.55
N GLN A 897 -26.93 52.58 93.29
CA GLN A 897 -26.21 53.24 92.19
C GLN A 897 -26.36 54.76 92.30
N THR A 898 -25.29 55.49 92.01
CA THR A 898 -25.31 56.96 91.96
C THR A 898 -26.04 57.51 90.73
N VAL A 899 -26.22 58.84 90.69
CA VAL A 899 -26.76 59.56 89.54
C VAL A 899 -25.80 59.49 88.34
N THR A 900 -26.33 59.23 87.15
CA THR A 900 -25.54 58.95 85.94
C THR A 900 -25.40 60.17 85.03
N ASN A 901 -24.38 60.17 84.15
CA ASN A 901 -24.20 61.16 83.07
C ASN A 901 -24.13 62.62 83.60
N THR A 902 -23.23 62.86 84.55
CA THR A 902 -23.18 64.10 85.36
C THR A 902 -22.02 65.05 85.03
N THR A 903 -21.01 64.64 84.26
CA THR A 903 -19.75 65.38 84.08
C THR A 903 -19.11 65.22 82.68
N GLU A 904 -17.93 64.61 82.59
CA GLU A 904 -17.24 64.20 81.37
C GLU A 904 -17.32 62.67 81.33
N ASP A 905 -17.53 62.09 80.15
CA ASP A 905 -17.77 60.67 79.89
C ASP A 905 -16.78 59.74 80.62
N ASP A 906 -15.49 60.12 80.70
CA ASP A 906 -14.42 59.37 81.35
C ASP A 906 -14.36 59.52 82.89
N LYS A 907 -15.38 60.15 83.52
CA LYS A 907 -15.39 60.54 84.96
C LYS A 907 -16.79 60.59 85.60
N ASP A 908 -17.84 60.03 84.99
CA ASP A 908 -19.14 59.87 85.66
C ASP A 908 -19.72 58.46 85.46
N ALA A 909 -20.80 58.15 86.18
CA ALA A 909 -21.41 56.83 86.11
C ALA A 909 -22.31 56.71 84.86
N ASP A 910 -22.16 55.64 84.08
CA ASP A 910 -23.04 55.39 82.92
C ASP A 910 -24.41 54.84 83.33
N GLY A 911 -24.39 53.72 84.07
CA GLY A 911 -25.54 52.84 84.18
C GLY A 911 -25.18 51.44 84.70
N GLY A 912 -26.12 50.79 85.38
CA GLY A 912 -26.03 49.35 85.65
C GLY A 912 -26.01 48.49 84.38
N GLU A 913 -26.56 49.01 83.28
CA GLU A 913 -26.46 48.45 81.92
C GLU A 913 -26.13 49.57 80.92
N VAL A 914 -25.15 49.34 80.05
CA VAL A 914 -24.60 50.33 79.09
C VAL A 914 -24.50 49.69 77.70
N ASP A 915 -24.95 50.38 76.65
CA ASP A 915 -24.79 49.95 75.24
C ASP A 915 -23.66 50.74 74.58
N VAL A 916 -22.61 50.03 74.14
CA VAL A 916 -21.39 50.61 73.56
C VAL A 916 -21.15 50.10 72.14
N THR A 917 -20.52 50.92 71.28
CA THR A 917 -20.15 50.55 69.91
C THR A 917 -18.68 50.83 69.65
N ILE A 918 -17.87 49.78 69.67
CA ILE A 918 -16.47 49.86 69.28
C ILE A 918 -16.39 50.07 67.76
N THR A 919 -15.87 51.22 67.32
CA THR A 919 -15.65 51.51 65.90
C THR A 919 -14.25 51.15 65.45
N ASP A 920 -13.25 51.78 66.06
CA ASP A 920 -11.88 51.85 65.53
C ASP A 920 -10.80 52.13 66.60
N HIS A 921 -11.17 52.22 67.89
CA HIS A 921 -10.28 52.46 69.03
C HIS A 921 -10.71 51.64 70.26
N ASP A 922 -9.79 51.50 71.23
CA ASP A 922 -10.13 51.04 72.58
C ASP A 922 -11.03 52.07 73.27
N ASP A 923 -12.05 51.62 74.00
CA ASP A 923 -13.00 52.49 74.70
C ASP A 923 -12.95 52.23 76.22
N PHE A 924 -12.53 53.26 76.95
CA PHE A 924 -12.29 53.25 78.39
C PHE A 924 -13.04 54.39 79.10
N THR A 925 -14.21 54.81 78.60
CA THR A 925 -15.10 55.71 79.36
C THR A 925 -16.07 54.94 80.26
N LEU A 926 -16.27 53.64 80.03
CA LEU A 926 -17.34 52.89 80.70
C LEU A 926 -17.11 52.68 82.21
N ASP A 927 -17.85 53.45 83.01
CA ASP A 927 -17.61 53.72 84.43
C ASP A 927 -18.90 53.62 85.27
N ASN A 928 -18.78 53.31 86.58
CA ASN A 928 -19.97 53.25 87.44
C ASN A 928 -19.72 53.54 88.95
N GLY A 929 -20.56 54.39 89.55
CA GLY A 929 -20.50 54.77 90.97
C GLY A 929 -21.62 54.18 91.84
N TYR A 930 -21.30 53.84 93.08
CA TYR A 930 -22.27 53.31 94.08
C TYR A 930 -22.04 53.90 95.48
N PHE A 931 -23.11 54.09 96.26
CA PHE A 931 -23.10 54.71 97.60
C PHE A 931 -23.93 53.93 98.65
N GLU A 932 -23.70 54.14 99.96
CA GLU A 932 -24.55 53.58 101.03
C GLU A 932 -25.78 54.46 101.36
N GLU A 933 -26.95 53.84 101.53
CA GLU A 933 -28.19 54.53 101.96
C GLU A 933 -28.24 54.76 103.48
N ASP A 934 -28.62 55.98 103.86
CA ASP A 934 -28.67 56.43 105.26
C ASP A 934 -29.89 55.88 106.01
N THR A 935 -29.68 54.84 106.83
CA THR A 935 -30.72 54.23 107.69
C THR A 935 -31.14 55.17 108.82
N SER A 936 -32.20 55.94 108.58
CA SER A 936 -32.71 56.96 109.51
C SER A 936 -33.80 56.42 110.44
N ASP A 937 -33.40 55.64 111.45
CA ASP A 937 -34.28 55.31 112.58
C ASP A 937 -34.59 56.58 113.40
N SER A 938 -35.87 56.76 113.75
CA SER A 938 -36.37 57.92 114.50
C SER A 938 -37.34 57.47 115.59
N ASP A 939 -37.18 58.00 116.81
CA ASP A 939 -37.90 57.52 118.00
C ASP A 939 -38.41 58.67 118.89
N SER A 940 -39.54 58.42 119.55
CA SER A 940 -40.30 59.23 120.54
C SER A 940 -41.25 60.36 120.06
N ASP A 941 -42.55 60.02 120.06
CA ASP A 941 -43.71 60.66 120.74
C ASP A 941 -43.90 62.19 120.66
N SER A 942 -45.04 62.79 120.30
CA SER A 942 -46.48 62.42 120.19
C SER A 942 -47.27 62.23 121.51
N ASP A 943 -48.03 63.26 121.90
CA ASP A 943 -48.99 63.24 123.03
C ASP A 943 -50.41 62.83 122.60
N SER A 944 -51.02 61.91 123.37
CA SER A 944 -52.46 61.72 123.65
C SER A 944 -53.51 61.42 122.54
N ASP A 945 -54.19 60.28 122.74
CA ASP A 945 -55.65 60.02 122.62
C ASP A 945 -56.35 60.19 121.25
N SER A 946 -56.97 59.16 120.64
CA SER A 946 -58.19 58.47 121.16
C SER A 946 -58.70 57.34 120.22
N ASP A 947 -59.55 56.45 120.73
CA ASP A 947 -60.03 55.21 120.08
C ASP A 947 -61.28 55.35 119.17
N SER A 948 -61.45 54.43 118.18
CA SER A 948 -62.71 53.63 117.98
C SER A 948 -62.76 52.75 116.70
N ASP A 949 -62.87 51.42 116.89
CA ASP A 949 -63.58 50.33 116.17
C ASP A 949 -63.98 50.39 114.66
N SER A 950 -63.67 49.33 113.86
CA SER A 950 -64.64 48.28 113.39
C SER A 950 -64.27 47.44 112.10
N ASP A 951 -64.15 46.11 112.28
CA ASP A 951 -64.49 44.89 111.49
C ASP A 951 -64.36 44.68 109.93
N SER A 952 -63.91 43.44 109.57
CA SER A 952 -64.40 42.46 108.53
C SER A 952 -63.72 42.19 107.15
N ASP A 953 -63.05 41.01 107.07
CA ASP A 953 -63.21 39.78 106.20
C ASP A 953 -62.98 39.63 104.65
N SER A 954 -62.35 38.47 104.30
CA SER A 954 -62.50 37.56 103.10
C SER A 954 -61.90 37.91 101.70
N ASP A 955 -61.53 36.97 100.76
CA ASP A 955 -61.11 35.53 100.77
C ASP A 955 -60.60 35.02 99.36
N SER A 956 -59.79 33.94 99.29
CA SER A 956 -59.62 32.91 98.19
C SER A 956 -59.05 33.26 96.77
N ASP A 957 -58.51 32.39 95.88
CA ASP A 957 -57.82 31.04 95.94
C ASP A 957 -57.23 30.60 94.54
N SER A 958 -56.29 29.62 94.50
CA SER A 958 -55.96 28.61 93.43
C SER A 958 -55.32 29.01 92.05
N ASP A 959 -54.64 28.16 91.22
CA ASP A 959 -53.79 26.92 91.36
C ASP A 959 -53.16 26.48 89.98
N SER A 960 -52.21 25.51 89.97
CA SER A 960 -51.76 24.61 88.85
C SER A 960 -50.94 25.21 87.66
N ASP A 961 -50.18 24.51 86.77
CA ASP A 961 -49.47 23.19 86.64
C ASP A 961 -48.68 23.21 85.28
N SER A 962 -47.73 22.33 84.83
CA SER A 962 -46.83 21.29 85.39
C SER A 962 -45.86 20.75 84.28
N ASP A 963 -44.61 20.32 84.60
CA ASP A 963 -43.71 19.39 83.83
C ASP A 963 -43.21 19.81 82.40
N SER A 964 -42.14 19.31 81.74
CA SER A 964 -40.93 18.43 81.96
C SER A 964 -39.92 18.74 80.79
N ASP A 965 -38.77 18.13 80.47
CA ASP A 965 -38.04 16.89 80.85
C ASP A 965 -36.49 17.05 80.59
N SER A 966 -35.69 15.99 80.32
CA SER A 966 -34.19 15.99 80.36
C SER A 966 -33.41 15.41 79.14
N ASP A 967 -32.09 15.70 79.09
CA ASP A 967 -30.95 14.89 78.53
C ASP A 967 -30.86 14.60 77.00
N SER A 968 -29.70 14.28 76.40
CA SER A 968 -28.29 14.09 76.88
C SER A 968 -27.27 14.86 76.02
#